data_AF-A0A946BK85-F1
#
_entry.id   AF-A0A946BK85-F1
#
_cell.length_a   1.000
_cell.length_b   1.000
_cell.length_c   1.000
_cell.angle_alpha   90.00
_cell.angle_beta   90.00
_cell.angle_gamma   90.00
#
_symmetry.space_group_name_H-M   'P 1'
#
loop_
_entity.id
_entity.type
_entity.pdbx_description
1 polymer ?
#
loop_
_entity_poly.entity_id
_entity_poly.type
_entity_poly.pdbx_seq_one_letter_code
_entity_poly.pdbx_strand_id
1 'polypeptide(L)'
;MQITHNDVLVLPVGNRLMEAPFWIGEGINRDYYFSRLILLFLERIDGQLKQPDFDKVLEKEFHLDAAAAKELIRFLKRQKKVTASDLPHRHHILLEYVRSGPDGSPGSMLVIHTLWGGQLNRPYSLALEAAWEQHFGEKPETFPGNDAIVIQLPHKIEPEEILSLVTSANVETLLKKQLEKTGFFSARFRECAGRALLVTKNKINHRMPLWMTRLKSKKLLENILGYEDFPILLETWRTCLQDEFNLKQLQSSLDQLESGAIAWTASFTDRPSPFAASMAWNQINQYMYQEDQGASSSSSLGTDLIKDVVFSENLRPAISLSLVKEFEIKCRRLAPGYAPQSPRDLIDWVKERIAIPTSEWKVLLEQIELESPKAFEQIKDLTLIKLACITHDSLDEPLVVSLELISKIMNAWYGSKQNILLKNLSGEPLTAKIPVHKKHPGEEQENDFSLLGQWLQFYGPKNIDFIQTALGIENKDLGLLLNYLIEAGQVISGKLVKNGYDHDVCDSENFEILLRLSRSRAVPRFQALDIQYLPLFIANYQGLLKKQDSIDDLFERIEQLICLPLAAEAWELDVLPARILPYHTSFLDTIMQEGDLQWLGHEKKKITFCFKSDLDFFQYPLASNIKSYNEKRNDDDPDLENIFKDTGSRYDFAGLLGIADCDSKKLSEKIWNMVWNTKLSNETFSALRKGIETGFKAPEISKAVTPSRFGRRQTRGKKSFTQWRGSLPFAGHWFKPDIPKNSIDFIEMEELNKDRVRLLLDRYGILFRELILRELPQFKWQNIFRSLRLMELAGEILAGLFFKEIPGPQFISQKAFRKLQVKLPKDVIYFMNATDPASLCGIPIAPLKQSLPKRLSNTHLVFKGKDLKLVSMKNGKELLIHTNPDDEHIIEYLAPLKHLLNRQFKPLKKITIEKINGESAEKNPYVNAFKTVFNVLVEYKKIILYKKMDFE
;
A
#
# COMPACT_ATOMS: atom_id res chain seq x y z
N MET A 1 -31.90 5.96 -49.98
CA MET A 1 -32.19 5.61 -48.56
C MET A 1 -32.90 6.78 -47.92
N GLN A 2 -33.96 6.54 -47.16
CA GLN A 2 -34.70 7.56 -46.41
C GLN A 2 -34.78 7.11 -44.94
N ILE A 3 -34.35 7.98 -44.02
CA ILE A 3 -34.31 7.68 -42.58
C ILE A 3 -35.37 8.56 -41.90
N THR A 4 -36.32 7.94 -41.21
CA THR A 4 -37.28 8.61 -40.32
C THR A 4 -36.88 8.34 -38.86
N HIS A 5 -37.67 8.87 -37.90
CA HIS A 5 -37.41 8.66 -36.47
C HIS A 5 -37.49 7.19 -36.04
N ASN A 6 -38.33 6.39 -36.71
CA ASN A 6 -38.62 5.00 -36.34
C ASN A 6 -38.21 3.99 -37.42
N ASP A 7 -38.09 4.40 -38.68
CA ASP A 7 -37.89 3.48 -39.79
C ASP A 7 -36.71 3.88 -40.67
N VAL A 8 -36.04 2.86 -41.21
CA VAL A 8 -35.02 3.01 -42.23
C VAL A 8 -35.52 2.33 -43.50
N LEU A 9 -35.88 3.14 -44.51
CA LEU A 9 -36.32 2.65 -45.81
C LEU A 9 -35.12 2.58 -46.77
N VAL A 10 -34.73 1.36 -47.11
CA VAL A 10 -33.64 1.08 -48.05
C VAL A 10 -34.22 0.62 -49.39
N LEU A 11 -33.84 1.30 -50.47
CA LEU A 11 -34.14 0.87 -51.83
C LEU A 11 -32.95 0.05 -52.35
N PRO A 12 -33.17 -1.10 -53.02
CA PRO A 12 -32.10 -1.86 -53.62
C PRO A 12 -31.48 -1.07 -54.78
N VAL A 13 -30.16 -0.90 -54.75
CA VAL A 13 -29.37 -0.33 -55.85
C VAL A 13 -28.58 -1.47 -56.50
N GLY A 14 -28.65 -1.60 -57.82
CA GLY A 14 -28.05 -2.71 -58.55
C GLY A 14 -26.51 -2.76 -58.46
N ASN A 15 -25.99 -4.00 -58.31
CA ASN A 15 -24.65 -4.56 -58.61
C ASN A 15 -23.39 -3.66 -58.65
N ARG A 16 -23.34 -2.56 -57.90
CA ARG A 16 -22.06 -1.94 -57.50
C ARG A 16 -21.73 -2.41 -56.09
N LEU A 17 -20.54 -2.99 -55.92
CA LEU A 17 -19.89 -3.19 -54.62
C LEU A 17 -19.82 -1.83 -53.92
N MET A 18 -20.80 -1.53 -53.08
CA MET A 18 -20.68 -0.48 -52.09
C MET A 18 -20.26 -1.16 -50.80
N GLU A 19 -19.26 -0.58 -50.12
CA GLU A 19 -18.92 -0.95 -48.74
C GLU A 19 -20.19 -0.94 -47.90
N ALA A 20 -20.35 -1.97 -47.05
CA ALA A 20 -21.50 -2.08 -46.18
C ALA A 20 -21.63 -0.79 -45.35
N PRO A 21 -22.83 -0.17 -45.23
CA PRO A 21 -22.99 1.03 -44.43
C PRO A 21 -22.52 0.76 -43.00
N PHE A 22 -21.58 1.57 -42.53
CA PHE A 22 -21.02 1.51 -41.18
C PHE A 22 -22.02 2.13 -40.20
N TRP A 23 -22.40 1.36 -39.18
CA TRP A 23 -23.33 1.79 -38.14
C TRP A 23 -22.56 2.09 -36.85
N ILE A 24 -22.60 3.35 -36.41
CA ILE A 24 -22.19 3.72 -35.06
C ILE A 24 -23.45 3.70 -34.20
N GLY A 25 -23.70 2.58 -33.51
CA GLY A 25 -24.67 2.57 -32.41
C GLY A 25 -24.07 3.34 -31.23
N GLU A 26 -24.83 4.26 -30.62
CA GLU A 26 -24.48 4.75 -29.29
C GLU A 26 -24.58 3.56 -28.33
N GLY A 27 -23.43 3.08 -27.84
CA GLY A 27 -23.38 2.00 -26.87
C GLY A 27 -24.00 2.47 -25.56
N ILE A 28 -25.15 1.90 -25.19
CA ILE A 28 -25.73 2.14 -23.86
C ILE A 28 -24.82 1.46 -22.83
N ASN A 29 -24.42 2.21 -21.81
CA ASN A 29 -23.70 1.66 -20.67
C ASN A 29 -24.61 0.67 -19.95
N ARG A 30 -24.17 -0.59 -19.89
CA ARG A 30 -24.88 -1.66 -19.18
C ARG A 30 -24.92 -1.36 -17.70
N ASP A 31 -26.08 -1.53 -17.10
CA ASP A 31 -26.26 -1.36 -15.66
C ASP A 31 -25.59 -2.49 -14.87
N TYR A 32 -25.41 -2.27 -13.57
CA TYR A 32 -24.81 -3.28 -12.72
C TYR A 32 -25.74 -4.47 -12.46
N TYR A 33 -27.06 -4.27 -12.43
CA TYR A 33 -28.02 -5.34 -12.14
C TYR A 33 -27.92 -6.46 -13.17
N PHE A 34 -27.97 -6.12 -14.46
CA PHE A 34 -27.83 -7.11 -15.53
C PHE A 34 -26.41 -7.69 -15.59
N SER A 35 -25.39 -6.86 -15.41
CA SER A 35 -23.99 -7.29 -15.31
C SER A 35 -23.77 -8.32 -14.20
N ARG A 36 -24.42 -8.16 -13.04
CA ARG A 36 -24.38 -9.11 -11.93
C ARG A 36 -24.96 -10.48 -12.30
N LEU A 37 -26.02 -10.52 -13.12
CA LEU A 37 -26.60 -11.79 -13.57
C LEU A 37 -25.64 -12.55 -14.49
N ILE A 38 -24.95 -11.84 -15.39
CA ILE A 38 -23.88 -12.42 -16.23
C ILE A 38 -22.76 -12.98 -15.35
N LEU A 39 -22.32 -12.22 -14.35
CA LEU A 39 -21.26 -12.62 -13.43
C LEU A 39 -21.62 -13.86 -12.60
N LEU A 40 -22.86 -13.97 -12.12
CA LEU A 40 -23.37 -15.15 -11.41
C LEU A 40 -23.50 -16.36 -12.33
N PHE A 41 -23.91 -16.13 -13.58
CA PHE A 41 -23.94 -17.17 -14.60
C PHE A 41 -22.54 -17.71 -14.86
N LEU A 42 -21.55 -16.84 -15.12
CA LEU A 42 -20.16 -17.26 -15.35
C LEU A 42 -19.56 -17.99 -14.15
N GLU A 43 -19.89 -17.59 -12.92
CA GLU A 43 -19.47 -18.28 -11.70
C GLU A 43 -19.99 -19.72 -11.65
N ARG A 44 -21.28 -19.91 -11.94
CA ARG A 44 -21.88 -21.24 -11.99
C ARG A 44 -21.24 -22.11 -13.07
N ILE A 45 -20.99 -21.54 -14.24
CA ILE A 45 -20.38 -22.27 -15.37
C ILE A 45 -18.93 -22.63 -15.08
N ASP A 46 -18.16 -21.74 -14.44
CA ASP A 46 -16.74 -21.96 -14.16
C ASP A 46 -16.50 -23.28 -13.39
N GLY A 47 -17.35 -23.55 -12.39
CA GLY A 47 -17.32 -24.79 -11.61
C GLY A 47 -17.85 -26.03 -12.35
N GLN A 48 -18.76 -25.85 -13.32
CA GLN A 48 -19.45 -26.95 -14.02
C GLN A 48 -18.84 -27.30 -15.38
N LEU A 49 -17.93 -26.49 -15.92
CA LEU A 49 -17.25 -26.68 -17.22
C LEU A 49 -16.54 -28.03 -17.40
N LYS A 50 -16.20 -28.70 -16.29
CA LYS A 50 -15.56 -30.03 -16.26
C LYS A 50 -16.56 -31.19 -16.29
N GLN A 51 -17.85 -30.93 -16.10
CA GLN A 51 -18.88 -31.97 -16.08
C GLN A 51 -19.29 -32.38 -17.51
N PRO A 52 -19.46 -33.69 -17.78
CA PRO A 52 -19.74 -34.19 -19.12
C PRO A 52 -21.14 -33.87 -19.65
N ASP A 53 -22.14 -33.63 -18.79
CA ASP A 53 -23.54 -33.39 -19.18
C ASP A 53 -23.98 -31.90 -19.06
N PHE A 54 -23.02 -30.97 -19.01
CA PHE A 54 -23.34 -29.56 -18.78
C PHE A 54 -24.10 -28.89 -19.94
N ASP A 55 -23.96 -29.39 -21.17
CA ASP A 55 -24.74 -28.94 -22.34
C ASP A 55 -26.25 -29.16 -22.14
N LYS A 56 -26.66 -30.30 -21.57
CA LYS A 56 -28.07 -30.59 -21.24
C LYS A 56 -28.65 -29.63 -20.20
N VAL A 57 -27.82 -29.10 -19.30
CA VAL A 57 -28.26 -28.09 -18.30
C VAL A 57 -28.56 -26.78 -19.00
N LEU A 58 -27.71 -26.38 -19.96
CA LEU A 58 -27.93 -25.19 -20.79
C LEU A 58 -29.20 -25.30 -21.65
N GLU A 59 -29.46 -26.48 -22.21
CA GLU A 59 -30.68 -26.74 -22.98
C GLU A 59 -31.95 -26.71 -22.10
N LYS A 60 -31.91 -27.30 -20.91
CA LYS A 60 -33.09 -27.41 -20.03
C LYS A 60 -33.43 -26.14 -19.28
N GLU A 61 -32.43 -25.48 -18.70
CA GLU A 61 -32.64 -24.32 -17.82
C GLU A 61 -32.60 -22.99 -18.57
N PHE A 62 -31.77 -22.88 -19.60
CA PHE A 62 -31.58 -21.64 -20.37
C PHE A 62 -32.20 -21.72 -21.77
N HIS A 63 -32.84 -22.84 -22.11
CA HIS A 63 -33.52 -23.08 -23.38
C HIS A 63 -32.66 -22.80 -24.63
N LEU A 64 -31.34 -22.97 -24.49
CA LEU A 64 -30.39 -22.89 -25.60
C LEU A 64 -30.60 -24.07 -26.55
N ASP A 65 -30.47 -23.84 -27.84
CA ASP A 65 -30.35 -24.92 -28.81
C ASP A 65 -29.01 -25.66 -28.63
N ALA A 66 -28.99 -26.93 -29.00
CA ALA A 66 -27.82 -27.80 -28.80
C ALA A 66 -26.55 -27.27 -29.47
N ALA A 67 -26.67 -26.54 -30.59
CA ALA A 67 -25.53 -25.95 -31.28
C ALA A 67 -24.97 -24.74 -30.51
N ALA A 68 -25.84 -23.82 -30.05
CA ALA A 68 -25.40 -22.69 -29.24
C ALA A 68 -24.82 -23.12 -27.88
N ALA A 69 -25.42 -24.12 -27.21
CA ALA A 69 -24.90 -24.66 -25.96
C ALA A 69 -23.46 -25.19 -26.13
N LYS A 70 -23.20 -25.95 -27.21
CA LYS A 70 -21.87 -26.48 -27.53
C LYS A 70 -20.88 -25.37 -27.90
N GLU A 71 -21.30 -24.37 -28.66
CA GLU A 71 -20.43 -23.24 -29.03
C GLU A 71 -20.06 -22.39 -27.82
N LEU A 72 -21.02 -22.11 -26.92
CA LEU A 72 -20.75 -21.39 -25.68
C LEU A 72 -19.74 -22.13 -24.81
N ILE A 73 -19.93 -23.44 -24.60
CA ILE A 73 -18.98 -24.26 -23.84
C ILE A 73 -17.60 -24.25 -24.50
N ARG A 74 -17.54 -24.37 -25.83
CA ARG A 74 -16.29 -24.32 -26.60
C ARG A 74 -15.58 -22.97 -26.43
N PHE A 75 -16.31 -21.87 -26.53
CA PHE A 75 -15.81 -20.51 -26.35
C PHE A 75 -15.24 -20.29 -24.95
N LEU A 76 -15.97 -20.68 -23.90
CA LEU A 76 -15.52 -20.54 -22.51
C LEU A 76 -14.33 -21.46 -22.17
N LYS A 77 -14.31 -22.70 -22.69
CA LYS A 77 -13.13 -23.59 -22.57
C LYS A 77 -11.91 -23.00 -23.26
N ARG A 78 -12.09 -22.36 -24.41
CA ARG A 78 -11.00 -21.68 -25.12
C ARG A 78 -10.48 -20.50 -24.30
N GLN A 79 -11.35 -19.71 -23.68
CA GLN A 79 -10.96 -18.63 -22.78
C GLN A 79 -10.07 -19.15 -21.65
N LYS A 80 -10.55 -20.12 -20.84
CA LYS A 80 -9.75 -20.70 -19.73
C LYS A 80 -8.43 -21.31 -20.20
N LYS A 81 -8.42 -21.94 -21.38
CA LYS A 81 -7.20 -22.53 -21.95
C LYS A 81 -6.16 -21.47 -22.30
N VAL A 82 -6.58 -20.36 -22.92
CA VAL A 82 -5.67 -19.27 -23.32
C VAL A 82 -5.15 -18.52 -22.12
N THR A 83 -6.00 -18.22 -21.14
CA THR A 83 -5.61 -17.43 -19.98
C THR A 83 -5.01 -18.27 -18.84
N ALA A 84 -5.09 -19.60 -18.93
CA ALA A 84 -4.67 -20.54 -17.89
C ALA A 84 -5.24 -20.20 -16.50
N SER A 85 -6.43 -19.61 -16.47
CA SER A 85 -7.09 -19.05 -15.28
C SER A 85 -8.57 -19.44 -15.23
N ASP A 86 -9.20 -19.20 -14.09
CA ASP A 86 -10.66 -19.21 -13.99
C ASP A 86 -11.27 -18.04 -14.77
N LEU A 87 -12.53 -18.19 -15.17
CA LEU A 87 -13.27 -17.14 -15.88
C LEU A 87 -13.49 -15.92 -14.97
N PRO A 88 -13.61 -14.71 -15.51
CA PRO A 88 -14.08 -13.58 -14.72
C PRO A 88 -15.55 -13.79 -14.34
N HIS A 89 -15.87 -13.67 -13.06
CA HIS A 89 -17.20 -13.93 -12.49
C HIS A 89 -17.44 -13.12 -11.20
N ARG A 90 -18.58 -13.32 -10.52
CA ARG A 90 -19.01 -12.44 -9.41
C ARG A 90 -17.96 -12.26 -8.30
N HIS A 91 -17.16 -13.28 -8.03
CA HIS A 91 -16.14 -13.30 -6.98
C HIS A 91 -14.72 -13.43 -7.55
N HIS A 92 -14.52 -13.14 -8.84
CA HIS A 92 -13.20 -13.23 -9.47
C HIS A 92 -13.06 -12.27 -10.67
N ILE A 93 -12.04 -11.42 -10.67
CA ILE A 93 -11.66 -10.63 -11.86
C ILE A 93 -10.38 -11.17 -12.49
N LEU A 94 -10.22 -10.97 -13.80
CA LEU A 94 -9.04 -11.42 -14.54
C LEU A 94 -8.29 -10.23 -15.13
N LEU A 95 -7.00 -10.13 -14.83
CA LEU A 95 -6.08 -9.15 -15.43
C LEU A 95 -5.28 -9.86 -16.51
N GLU A 96 -5.48 -9.47 -17.77
CA GLU A 96 -4.78 -10.07 -18.91
C GLU A 96 -3.76 -9.08 -19.48
N TYR A 97 -2.48 -9.41 -19.39
CA TYR A 97 -1.37 -8.67 -19.99
C TYR A 97 -1.07 -9.25 -21.36
N VAL A 98 -1.31 -8.47 -22.41
CA VAL A 98 -1.07 -8.88 -23.79
C VAL A 98 0.18 -8.17 -24.32
N ARG A 99 1.13 -8.94 -24.85
CA ARG A 99 2.43 -8.42 -25.34
C ARG A 99 2.39 -7.77 -26.73
N SER A 100 1.33 -8.02 -27.49
CA SER A 100 1.16 -7.51 -28.85
C SER A 100 -0.24 -6.92 -29.01
N GLY A 101 -0.34 -5.81 -29.74
CA GLY A 101 -1.63 -5.23 -30.13
C GLY A 101 -2.34 -6.05 -31.22
N PRO A 102 -3.52 -5.59 -31.67
CA PRO A 102 -4.26 -6.21 -32.79
C PRO A 102 -3.33 -6.43 -33.99
N ASP A 103 -3.43 -7.60 -34.64
CA ASP A 103 -2.62 -7.98 -35.81
C ASP A 103 -1.08 -8.00 -35.62
N GLY A 104 -0.59 -7.99 -34.37
CA GLY A 104 0.83 -8.15 -34.06
C GLY A 104 1.62 -6.84 -34.04
N SER A 105 0.95 -5.69 -33.93
CA SER A 105 1.61 -4.41 -33.70
C SER A 105 2.38 -4.42 -32.37
N PRO A 106 3.59 -3.84 -32.31
CA PRO A 106 4.34 -3.74 -31.06
C PRO A 106 3.58 -2.86 -30.06
N GLY A 107 3.38 -3.35 -28.84
CA GLY A 107 2.70 -2.62 -27.76
C GLY A 107 2.21 -3.56 -26.67
N SER A 108 2.38 -3.16 -25.40
CA SER A 108 1.86 -3.90 -24.24
C SER A 108 0.52 -3.32 -23.82
N MET A 109 -0.49 -4.17 -23.64
CA MET A 109 -1.81 -3.77 -23.17
C MET A 109 -2.24 -4.59 -21.96
N LEU A 110 -2.96 -3.96 -21.04
CA LEU A 110 -3.61 -4.60 -19.91
C LEU A 110 -5.12 -4.58 -20.13
N VAL A 111 -5.76 -5.74 -20.06
CA VAL A 111 -7.22 -5.90 -20.11
C VAL A 111 -7.71 -6.36 -18.75
N ILE A 112 -8.46 -5.50 -18.05
CA ILE A 112 -9.07 -5.79 -16.76
C ILE A 112 -10.50 -6.28 -17.00
N HIS A 113 -10.70 -7.60 -16.99
CA HIS A 113 -12.00 -8.25 -17.19
C HIS A 113 -12.85 -8.19 -15.91
N THR A 114 -13.63 -7.12 -15.76
CA THR A 114 -14.51 -6.90 -14.60
C THR A 114 -15.94 -7.39 -14.83
N LEU A 115 -16.44 -7.27 -16.06
CA LEU A 115 -17.83 -7.42 -16.48
C LEU A 115 -18.86 -6.62 -15.67
N TRP A 116 -18.44 -5.57 -14.94
CA TRP A 116 -19.32 -4.76 -14.09
C TRP A 116 -20.28 -3.83 -14.84
N GLY A 117 -20.11 -3.67 -16.16
CA GLY A 117 -20.89 -2.75 -16.97
C GLY A 117 -20.27 -1.36 -17.08
N GLY A 118 -20.67 -0.62 -18.12
CA GLY A 118 -20.10 0.68 -18.47
C GLY A 118 -20.31 1.76 -17.40
N GLN A 119 -21.39 1.66 -16.61
CA GLN A 119 -21.68 2.58 -15.50
C GLN A 119 -20.64 2.51 -14.37
N LEU A 120 -19.89 1.40 -14.27
CA LEU A 120 -18.82 1.21 -13.29
C LEU A 120 -17.44 1.29 -13.95
N ASN A 121 -17.29 0.65 -15.12
CA ASN A 121 -15.99 0.56 -15.78
C ASN A 121 -15.49 1.92 -16.28
N ARG A 122 -16.39 2.80 -16.73
CA ARG A 122 -15.99 4.15 -17.16
C ARG A 122 -15.46 5.01 -16.01
N PRO A 123 -16.18 5.21 -14.88
CA PRO A 123 -15.62 5.95 -13.75
C PRO A 123 -14.37 5.28 -13.17
N TYR A 124 -14.30 3.95 -13.17
CA TYR A 124 -13.09 3.24 -12.74
C TYR A 124 -11.89 3.52 -13.65
N SER A 125 -12.08 3.53 -14.97
CA SER A 125 -11.04 3.87 -15.96
C SER A 125 -10.51 5.29 -15.77
N LEU A 126 -11.40 6.26 -15.53
CA LEU A 126 -11.00 7.65 -15.26
C LEU A 126 -10.19 7.80 -13.98
N ALA A 127 -10.57 7.06 -12.93
CA ALA A 127 -9.80 7.03 -11.69
C ALA A 127 -8.42 6.37 -11.89
N LEU A 128 -8.33 5.31 -12.70
CA LEU A 128 -7.07 4.66 -13.06
C LEU A 128 -6.15 5.59 -13.85
N GLU A 129 -6.68 6.37 -14.79
CA GLU A 129 -5.89 7.40 -15.50
C GLU A 129 -5.28 8.42 -14.53
N ALA A 130 -6.08 8.94 -13.61
CA ALA A 130 -5.64 9.96 -12.65
C ALA A 130 -4.63 9.42 -11.63
N ALA A 131 -4.79 8.17 -11.20
CA ALA A 131 -3.86 7.51 -10.29
C ALA A 131 -2.55 7.18 -10.99
N TRP A 132 -2.62 6.75 -12.25
CA TRP A 132 -1.45 6.47 -13.06
C TRP A 132 -0.63 7.74 -13.32
N GLU A 133 -1.27 8.85 -13.67
CA GLU A 133 -0.59 10.15 -13.86
C GLU A 133 0.11 10.62 -12.58
N GLN A 134 -0.50 10.40 -11.41
CA GLN A 134 0.14 10.71 -10.11
C GLN A 134 1.33 9.80 -9.81
N HIS A 135 1.26 8.53 -10.22
CA HIS A 135 2.28 7.54 -9.91
C HIS A 135 3.48 7.58 -10.86
N PHE A 136 3.24 7.76 -12.17
CA PHE A 136 4.27 7.70 -13.21
C PHE A 136 4.56 9.05 -13.89
N GLY A 137 3.78 10.11 -13.62
CA GLY A 137 3.94 11.42 -14.25
C GLY A 137 3.41 11.52 -15.69
N GLU A 138 2.88 10.42 -16.24
CA GLU A 138 2.31 10.35 -17.59
C GLU A 138 0.90 9.75 -17.57
N LYS A 139 0.03 10.16 -18.49
CA LYS A 139 -1.34 9.66 -18.58
C LYS A 139 -1.41 8.45 -19.53
N PRO A 140 -1.97 7.30 -19.10
CA PRO A 140 -2.16 6.16 -19.99
C PRO A 140 -3.41 6.35 -20.86
N GLU A 141 -3.40 5.72 -22.05
CA GLU A 141 -4.58 5.66 -22.89
C GLU A 141 -5.49 4.50 -22.45
N THR A 142 -6.75 4.81 -22.13
CA THR A 142 -7.71 3.83 -21.60
C THR A 142 -8.98 3.74 -22.45
N PHE A 143 -9.50 2.52 -22.58
CA PHE A 143 -10.69 2.20 -23.37
C PHE A 143 -11.67 1.39 -22.50
N PRO A 144 -12.59 2.06 -21.79
CA PRO A 144 -13.59 1.38 -20.97
C PRO A 144 -14.72 0.82 -21.85
N GLY A 145 -15.07 -0.45 -21.62
CA GLY A 145 -16.26 -1.09 -22.17
C GLY A 145 -17.15 -1.71 -21.08
N ASN A 146 -18.22 -2.38 -21.49
CA ASN A 146 -19.13 -3.05 -20.55
C ASN A 146 -18.47 -4.27 -19.87
N ASP A 147 -17.58 -4.97 -20.59
CA ASP A 147 -17.02 -6.24 -20.15
C ASP A 147 -15.61 -6.10 -19.53
N ALA A 148 -14.82 -5.14 -20.00
CA ALA A 148 -13.48 -4.90 -19.47
C ALA A 148 -13.06 -3.42 -19.59
N ILE A 149 -11.91 -3.11 -19.00
CA ILE A 149 -11.17 -1.87 -19.22
C ILE A 149 -9.86 -2.25 -19.90
N VAL A 150 -9.56 -1.62 -21.04
CA VAL A 150 -8.28 -1.80 -21.72
C VAL A 150 -7.39 -0.61 -21.44
N ILE A 151 -6.14 -0.85 -21.07
CA ILE A 151 -5.12 0.17 -20.80
C ILE A 151 -3.93 -0.13 -21.69
N GLN A 152 -3.49 0.85 -22.48
CA GLN A 152 -2.17 0.76 -23.11
C GLN A 152 -1.10 1.07 -22.07
N LEU A 153 -0.12 0.17 -21.91
CA LEU A 153 0.90 0.26 -20.87
C LEU A 153 2.13 1.01 -21.41
N PRO A 154 2.38 2.27 -20.99
CA PRO A 154 3.64 2.95 -21.28
C PRO A 154 4.80 2.38 -20.45
N HIS A 155 4.50 1.93 -19.22
CA HIS A 155 5.44 1.33 -18.29
C HIS A 155 4.98 -0.08 -17.89
N LYS A 156 5.94 -0.95 -17.52
CA LYS A 156 5.61 -2.23 -16.89
C LYS A 156 5.04 -1.96 -15.51
N ILE A 157 3.94 -2.63 -15.17
CA ILE A 157 3.32 -2.56 -13.85
C ILE A 157 2.91 -3.97 -13.42
N GLU A 158 3.11 -4.29 -12.14
CA GLU A 158 2.68 -5.57 -11.59
C GLU A 158 1.18 -5.55 -11.24
N PRO A 159 0.48 -6.71 -11.31
CA PRO A 159 -0.96 -6.80 -11.04
C PRO A 159 -1.39 -6.24 -9.69
N GLU A 160 -0.59 -6.41 -8.65
CA GLU A 160 -0.96 -5.94 -7.31
C GLU A 160 -0.85 -4.43 -7.17
N GLU A 161 0.04 -3.82 -7.94
CA GLU A 161 0.27 -2.39 -7.96
C GLU A 161 -0.89 -1.67 -8.65
N ILE A 162 -1.28 -2.11 -9.85
CA ILE A 162 -2.42 -1.54 -10.58
C ILE A 162 -3.73 -1.64 -9.76
N LEU A 163 -3.94 -2.74 -9.03
CA LEU A 163 -5.11 -2.94 -8.16
C LEU A 163 -5.04 -2.14 -6.85
N SER A 164 -3.91 -1.54 -6.52
CA SER A 164 -3.71 -0.69 -5.34
C SER A 164 -3.76 0.82 -5.64
N LEU A 165 -3.59 1.21 -6.92
CA LEU A 165 -3.65 2.62 -7.34
C LEU A 165 -5.00 3.28 -7.03
N VAL A 166 -6.10 2.55 -7.22
CA VAL A 166 -7.46 3.03 -7.01
C VAL A 166 -8.13 2.21 -5.91
N THR A 167 -8.50 2.89 -4.84
CA THR A 167 -9.17 2.33 -3.68
C THR A 167 -10.57 2.90 -3.49
N SER A 168 -11.39 2.22 -2.68
CA SER A 168 -12.71 2.67 -2.25
C SER A 168 -12.66 4.06 -1.58
N ALA A 169 -11.54 4.41 -0.95
CA ALA A 169 -11.32 5.68 -0.26
C ALA A 169 -10.86 6.82 -1.20
N ASN A 170 -10.11 6.52 -2.26
CA ASN A 170 -9.52 7.56 -3.13
C ASN A 170 -10.25 7.75 -4.48
N VAL A 171 -11.12 6.82 -4.88
CA VAL A 171 -11.74 6.80 -6.21
C VAL A 171 -12.51 8.09 -6.55
N GLU A 172 -13.20 8.68 -5.58
CA GLU A 172 -13.94 9.94 -5.78
C GLU A 172 -13.01 11.12 -6.04
N THR A 173 -11.96 11.25 -5.23
CA THR A 173 -10.95 12.29 -5.36
C THR A 173 -10.22 12.21 -6.70
N LEU A 174 -9.88 10.99 -7.13
CA LEU A 174 -9.24 10.73 -8.43
C LEU A 174 -10.16 11.07 -9.60
N LEU A 175 -11.43 10.65 -9.52
CA LEU A 175 -12.42 10.95 -10.54
C LEU A 175 -12.66 12.46 -10.67
N LYS A 176 -12.68 13.19 -9.55
CA LYS A 176 -12.83 14.66 -9.54
C LYS A 176 -11.73 15.35 -10.35
N LYS A 177 -10.47 14.92 -10.18
CA LYS A 177 -9.32 15.51 -10.90
C LYS A 177 -9.39 15.32 -12.41
N GLN A 178 -10.05 14.25 -12.87
CA GLN A 178 -9.99 13.83 -14.26
C GLN A 178 -11.24 14.11 -15.07
N LEU A 179 -12.42 14.00 -14.47
CA LEU A 179 -13.70 13.99 -15.21
C LEU A 179 -13.88 15.22 -16.11
N GLU A 180 -13.56 16.42 -15.63
CA GLU A 180 -13.73 17.67 -16.37
C GLU A 180 -12.88 17.74 -17.65
N LYS A 181 -11.70 17.11 -17.62
CA LYS A 181 -10.76 17.07 -18.74
C LYS A 181 -11.21 16.10 -19.84
N THR A 182 -12.27 15.34 -19.61
CA THR A 182 -12.73 14.31 -20.56
C THR A 182 -13.66 14.87 -21.64
N GLY A 183 -13.60 14.27 -22.82
CA GLY A 183 -14.59 14.53 -23.88
C GLY A 183 -16.01 14.13 -23.47
N PHE A 184 -16.15 13.18 -22.54
CA PHE A 184 -17.44 12.74 -21.99
C PHE A 184 -18.14 13.86 -21.21
N PHE A 185 -17.42 14.53 -20.29
CA PHE A 185 -17.96 15.66 -19.55
C PHE A 185 -18.35 16.81 -20.49
N SER A 186 -17.49 17.11 -21.47
CA SER A 186 -17.77 18.12 -22.50
C SER A 186 -19.02 17.78 -23.34
N ALA A 187 -19.31 16.50 -23.56
CA ALA A 187 -20.51 16.06 -24.25
C ALA A 187 -21.77 16.28 -23.39
N ARG A 188 -21.75 15.88 -22.13
CA ARG A 188 -22.87 16.12 -21.20
C ARG A 188 -23.10 17.60 -20.94
N PHE A 189 -22.04 18.39 -20.83
CA PHE A 189 -22.14 19.84 -20.74
C PHE A 189 -22.88 20.45 -21.94
N ARG A 190 -22.52 20.03 -23.15
CA ARG A 190 -23.18 20.48 -24.38
C ARG A 190 -24.67 20.11 -24.40
N GLU A 191 -25.02 18.92 -23.92
CA GLU A 191 -26.42 18.49 -23.81
C GLU A 191 -27.19 19.31 -22.78
N CYS A 192 -26.64 19.51 -21.57
CA CYS A 192 -27.24 20.34 -20.53
C CYS A 192 -27.42 21.79 -21.01
N ALA A 193 -26.38 22.40 -21.60
CA ALA A 193 -26.43 23.73 -22.16
C ALA A 193 -27.43 23.84 -23.34
N GLY A 194 -27.55 22.76 -24.13
CA GLY A 194 -28.52 22.66 -25.22
C GLY A 194 -29.96 22.58 -24.71
N ARG A 195 -30.22 21.76 -23.67
CA ARG A 195 -31.53 21.64 -23.00
C ARG A 195 -31.93 22.95 -22.30
N ALA A 196 -30.96 23.65 -21.70
CA ALA A 196 -31.15 24.95 -21.07
C ALA A 196 -31.20 26.13 -22.07
N LEU A 197 -31.13 25.87 -23.38
CA LEU A 197 -31.18 26.87 -24.45
C LEU A 197 -30.07 27.94 -24.38
N LEU A 198 -28.96 27.67 -23.68
CA LEU A 198 -27.81 28.58 -23.58
C LEU A 198 -26.94 28.57 -24.83
N VAL A 199 -27.03 27.51 -25.64
CA VAL A 199 -26.34 27.45 -26.94
C VAL A 199 -27.12 28.27 -27.96
N THR A 200 -26.68 29.51 -28.19
CA THR A 200 -27.34 30.47 -29.08
C THR A 200 -27.54 29.93 -30.50
N LYS A 201 -28.77 30.02 -31.01
CA LYS A 201 -29.14 29.66 -32.38
C LYS A 201 -29.36 30.92 -33.21
N ASN A 202 -28.97 30.91 -34.49
CA ASN A 202 -29.18 32.05 -35.38
C ASN A 202 -30.66 32.21 -35.80
N LYS A 203 -31.45 31.12 -35.79
CA LYS A 203 -32.91 31.10 -36.07
C LYS A 203 -33.59 30.05 -35.17
N ILE A 204 -34.78 30.36 -34.65
CA ILE A 204 -35.49 29.54 -33.65
C ILE A 204 -35.83 28.12 -34.17
N ASN A 205 -36.16 27.98 -35.45
CA ASN A 205 -36.60 26.71 -36.05
C ASN A 205 -35.53 25.95 -36.87
N HIS A 206 -34.26 26.35 -36.81
CA HIS A 206 -33.20 25.66 -37.55
C HIS A 206 -32.32 24.83 -36.61
N ARG A 207 -32.14 23.54 -36.91
CA ARG A 207 -31.18 22.69 -36.20
C ARG A 207 -29.77 23.18 -36.55
N MET A 208 -28.95 23.46 -35.54
CA MET A 208 -27.55 23.80 -35.79
C MET A 208 -26.75 22.52 -36.08
N PRO A 209 -25.79 22.56 -37.03
CA PRO A 209 -24.86 21.46 -37.24
C PRO A 209 -24.11 21.10 -35.94
N LEU A 210 -23.87 19.80 -35.71
CA LEU A 210 -23.26 19.28 -34.47
C LEU A 210 -21.91 19.92 -34.17
N TRP A 211 -21.05 20.10 -35.18
CA TRP A 211 -19.73 20.73 -35.02
C TRP A 211 -19.82 22.16 -34.48
N MET A 212 -20.82 22.94 -34.93
CA MET A 212 -21.01 24.32 -34.48
C MET A 212 -21.57 24.38 -33.05
N THR A 213 -22.42 23.40 -32.68
CA THR A 213 -22.84 23.24 -31.27
C THR A 213 -21.67 22.83 -30.37
N ARG A 214 -20.76 21.96 -30.83
CA ARG A 214 -19.54 21.59 -30.10
C ARG A 214 -18.64 22.81 -29.85
N LEU A 215 -18.37 23.60 -30.88
CA LEU A 215 -17.52 24.80 -30.78
C LEU A 215 -18.10 25.82 -29.79
N LYS A 216 -19.40 26.13 -29.89
CA LYS A 216 -20.06 27.09 -29.00
C LYS A 216 -20.10 26.60 -27.56
N SER A 217 -20.39 25.31 -27.33
CA SER A 217 -20.38 24.73 -25.98
C SER A 217 -18.99 24.64 -25.38
N LYS A 218 -17.94 24.37 -26.18
CA LYS A 218 -16.55 24.39 -25.71
C LYS A 218 -16.15 25.79 -25.23
N LYS A 219 -16.42 26.83 -26.03
CA LYS A 219 -16.17 28.23 -25.64
C LYS A 219 -16.97 28.64 -24.40
N LEU A 220 -18.23 28.21 -24.31
CA LEU A 220 -19.05 28.48 -23.12
C LEU A 220 -18.41 27.84 -21.89
N LEU A 221 -18.04 26.56 -21.96
CA LEU A 221 -17.38 25.83 -20.88
C LEU A 221 -16.10 26.53 -20.42
N GLU A 222 -15.20 26.85 -21.35
CA GLU A 222 -13.94 27.55 -21.07
C GLU A 222 -14.14 28.87 -20.30
N ASN A 223 -15.19 29.63 -20.64
CA ASN A 223 -15.49 30.90 -19.97
C ASN A 223 -16.13 30.73 -18.59
N ILE A 224 -16.84 29.62 -18.33
CA ILE A 224 -17.55 29.41 -17.06
C ILE A 224 -16.75 28.60 -16.04
N LEU A 225 -15.62 28.00 -16.41
CA LEU A 225 -14.83 27.15 -15.51
C LEU A 225 -14.32 27.90 -14.26
N GLY A 226 -14.26 29.23 -14.29
CA GLY A 226 -13.95 30.08 -13.13
C GLY A 226 -15.14 30.40 -12.22
N TYR A 227 -16.35 29.95 -12.55
CA TYR A 227 -17.59 30.20 -11.80
C TYR A 227 -18.14 28.87 -11.26
N GLU A 228 -17.88 28.61 -9.97
CA GLU A 228 -18.13 27.31 -9.33
C GLU A 228 -19.63 27.00 -9.16
N ASP A 229 -20.47 28.03 -9.13
CA ASP A 229 -21.91 27.99 -8.89
C ASP A 229 -22.73 28.03 -10.19
N PHE A 230 -22.10 27.95 -11.36
CA PHE A 230 -22.81 28.03 -12.63
C PHE A 230 -23.79 26.84 -12.78
N PRO A 231 -25.12 27.05 -12.88
CA PRO A 231 -26.10 25.98 -12.76
C PRO A 231 -25.94 24.83 -13.76
N ILE A 232 -25.48 25.14 -14.98
CA ILE A 232 -25.26 24.10 -16.00
C ILE A 232 -24.01 23.27 -15.72
N LEU A 233 -23.00 23.86 -15.07
CA LEU A 233 -21.82 23.12 -14.63
C LEU A 233 -22.22 22.13 -13.53
N LEU A 234 -22.97 22.59 -12.52
CA LEU A 234 -23.51 21.74 -11.45
C LEU A 234 -24.41 20.62 -11.99
N GLU A 235 -25.32 20.94 -12.91
CA GLU A 235 -26.20 19.94 -13.53
C GLU A 235 -25.42 18.93 -14.39
N THR A 236 -24.33 19.35 -15.02
CA THR A 236 -23.45 18.44 -15.77
C THR A 236 -22.74 17.47 -14.84
N TRP A 237 -22.22 17.97 -13.72
CA TRP A 237 -21.64 17.15 -12.67
C TRP A 237 -22.66 16.16 -12.12
N ARG A 238 -23.86 16.62 -11.75
CA ARG A 238 -24.95 15.76 -11.29
C ARG A 238 -25.30 14.67 -12.31
N THR A 239 -25.48 15.04 -13.58
CA THR A 239 -25.77 14.09 -14.66
C THR A 239 -24.68 13.02 -14.78
N CYS A 240 -23.40 13.42 -14.75
CA CYS A 240 -22.30 12.46 -14.86
C CYS A 240 -22.24 11.52 -13.64
N LEU A 241 -22.30 12.07 -12.41
CA LEU A 241 -22.09 11.29 -11.19
C LEU A 241 -23.30 10.46 -10.76
N GLN A 242 -24.53 10.92 -11.05
CA GLN A 242 -25.77 10.27 -10.60
C GLN A 242 -26.50 9.51 -11.71
N ASP A 243 -26.60 10.07 -12.92
CA ASP A 243 -27.40 9.46 -13.99
C ASP A 243 -26.58 8.46 -14.81
N GLU A 244 -25.32 8.79 -15.09
CA GLU A 244 -24.45 7.99 -15.95
C GLU A 244 -23.57 7.00 -15.18
N PHE A 245 -23.14 7.36 -13.97
CA PHE A 245 -22.26 6.55 -13.13
C PHE A 245 -23.01 5.94 -11.95
N ASN A 246 -22.53 4.78 -11.49
CA ASN A 246 -22.99 4.17 -10.24
C ASN A 246 -21.82 4.08 -9.24
N LEU A 247 -21.46 5.23 -8.64
CA LEU A 247 -20.29 5.35 -7.76
C LEU A 247 -20.42 4.50 -6.50
N LYS A 248 -21.61 4.42 -5.91
CA LYS A 248 -21.86 3.58 -4.72
C LYS A 248 -21.50 2.12 -4.98
N GLN A 249 -21.93 1.60 -6.13
CA GLN A 249 -21.66 0.22 -6.48
C GLN A 249 -20.19 0.03 -6.88
N LEU A 250 -19.56 1.01 -7.52
CA LEU A 250 -18.12 1.00 -7.79
C LEU A 250 -17.32 0.94 -6.49
N GLN A 251 -17.61 1.81 -5.52
CA GLN A 251 -16.97 1.79 -4.19
C GLN A 251 -17.15 0.44 -3.50
N SER A 252 -18.37 -0.12 -3.53
CA SER A 252 -18.61 -1.44 -2.94
C SER A 252 -17.84 -2.55 -3.65
N SER A 253 -17.71 -2.50 -4.98
CA SER A 253 -16.92 -3.47 -5.74
C SER A 253 -15.43 -3.34 -5.48
N LEU A 254 -14.91 -2.11 -5.34
CA LEU A 254 -13.52 -1.84 -4.97
C LEU A 254 -13.22 -2.29 -3.53
N ASP A 255 -14.13 -2.03 -2.58
CA ASP A 255 -14.04 -2.50 -1.20
C ASP A 255 -14.07 -4.03 -1.12
N GLN A 256 -14.93 -4.69 -1.89
CA GLN A 256 -14.96 -6.15 -2.01
C GLN A 256 -13.70 -6.70 -2.65
N LEU A 257 -13.14 -5.99 -3.62
CA LEU A 257 -11.85 -6.32 -4.19
C LEU A 257 -10.82 -6.20 -3.06
N GLU A 258 -10.61 -5.03 -2.45
CA GLU A 258 -9.66 -4.75 -1.34
C GLU A 258 -9.66 -5.81 -0.25
N SER A 259 -10.85 -6.13 0.20
CA SER A 259 -11.08 -7.04 1.31
C SER A 259 -10.88 -8.52 0.92
N GLY A 260 -10.81 -8.82 -0.38
CA GLY A 260 -10.60 -10.17 -0.92
C GLY A 260 -11.89 -10.96 -1.14
N ALA A 261 -13.06 -10.34 -1.02
CA ALA A 261 -14.34 -10.95 -1.37
C ALA A 261 -14.43 -11.22 -2.88
N ILE A 262 -13.81 -10.35 -3.68
CA ILE A 262 -13.56 -10.57 -5.10
C ILE A 262 -12.09 -10.95 -5.24
N ALA A 263 -11.83 -12.20 -5.59
CA ALA A 263 -10.49 -12.68 -5.93
C ALA A 263 -10.04 -12.11 -7.28
N TRP A 264 -8.76 -12.26 -7.59
CA TRP A 264 -8.24 -11.85 -8.89
C TRP A 264 -7.10 -12.78 -9.33
N THR A 265 -6.90 -12.89 -10.63
CA THR A 265 -5.73 -13.56 -11.23
C THR A 265 -5.13 -12.71 -12.33
N ALA A 266 -3.83 -12.88 -12.56
CA ALA A 266 -3.12 -12.27 -13.68
C ALA A 266 -2.70 -13.34 -14.68
N SER A 267 -2.93 -13.07 -15.96
CA SER A 267 -2.55 -13.91 -17.08
C SER A 267 -1.70 -13.11 -18.06
N PHE A 268 -0.70 -13.75 -18.65
CA PHE A 268 0.20 -13.14 -19.63
C PHE A 268 0.04 -13.89 -20.95
N THR A 269 -0.49 -13.21 -21.96
CA THR A 269 -0.81 -13.79 -23.26
C THR A 269 -0.04 -13.07 -24.37
N ASP A 270 0.37 -13.80 -25.41
CA ASP A 270 1.03 -13.17 -26.57
C ASP A 270 0.02 -12.46 -27.49
N ARG A 271 -1.24 -12.92 -27.49
CA ARG A 271 -2.36 -12.39 -28.26
C ARG A 271 -3.61 -12.27 -27.40
N PRO A 272 -4.53 -11.34 -27.70
CA PRO A 272 -5.76 -11.17 -26.93
C PRO A 272 -6.57 -12.47 -26.83
N SER A 273 -7.01 -12.81 -25.62
CA SER A 273 -7.92 -13.92 -25.36
C SER A 273 -9.27 -13.75 -26.07
N PRO A 274 -10.09 -14.81 -26.22
CA PRO A 274 -11.44 -14.69 -26.77
C PRO A 274 -12.29 -13.56 -26.17
N PHE A 275 -12.18 -13.29 -24.87
CA PHE A 275 -12.89 -12.16 -24.22
C PHE A 275 -12.27 -10.81 -24.57
N ALA A 276 -10.94 -10.72 -24.71
CA ALA A 276 -10.24 -9.48 -25.04
C ALA A 276 -10.32 -9.13 -26.54
N ALA A 277 -10.46 -10.13 -27.42
CA ALA A 277 -10.44 -9.96 -28.87
C ALA A 277 -11.55 -9.04 -29.41
N SER A 278 -12.74 -9.08 -28.82
CA SER A 278 -13.85 -8.19 -29.19
C SER A 278 -13.59 -6.73 -28.81
N MET A 279 -12.77 -6.49 -27.80
CA MET A 279 -12.46 -5.15 -27.28
C MET A 279 -11.27 -4.52 -28.00
N ALA A 280 -10.29 -5.33 -28.39
CA ALA A 280 -9.15 -4.92 -29.21
C ALA A 280 -9.60 -4.32 -30.57
N TRP A 281 -10.73 -4.79 -31.13
CA TRP A 281 -11.34 -4.22 -32.34
C TRP A 281 -11.97 -2.83 -32.14
N ASN A 282 -12.56 -2.56 -30.97
CA ASN A 282 -13.13 -1.25 -30.65
C ASN A 282 -12.07 -0.17 -30.51
N GLN A 283 -10.84 -0.54 -30.16
CA GLN A 283 -9.68 0.34 -30.07
C GLN A 283 -9.28 0.91 -31.44
N ILE A 284 -9.23 0.07 -32.48
CA ILE A 284 -8.91 0.48 -33.86
C ILE A 284 -9.93 1.52 -34.37
N ASN A 285 -11.21 1.29 -34.08
CA ASN A 285 -12.28 2.22 -34.43
C ASN A 285 -12.18 3.55 -33.66
N GLN A 286 -11.66 3.58 -32.43
CA GLN A 286 -11.53 4.84 -31.70
C GLN A 286 -10.32 5.67 -32.18
N TYR A 287 -9.16 5.06 -32.46
CA TYR A 287 -8.00 5.79 -32.97
C TYR A 287 -8.21 6.41 -34.36
N MET A 288 -8.99 5.75 -35.22
CA MET A 288 -9.28 6.26 -36.57
C MET A 288 -10.16 7.53 -36.58
N TYR A 289 -10.87 7.82 -35.48
CA TYR A 289 -11.91 8.87 -35.44
C TYR A 289 -11.86 9.80 -34.22
N GLN A 290 -10.83 9.71 -33.37
CA GLN A 290 -10.58 10.73 -32.35
C GLN A 290 -9.99 12.00 -33.01
N GLU A 291 -10.76 13.08 -33.04
CA GLU A 291 -10.26 14.43 -33.31
C GLU A 291 -9.82 15.12 -32.00
N ASP A 292 -8.77 15.92 -32.07
CA ASP A 292 -8.00 16.49 -30.96
C ASP A 292 -8.80 17.21 -29.84
N GLN A 293 -8.64 16.65 -28.63
CA GLN A 293 -8.61 17.17 -27.25
C GLN A 293 -9.59 18.27 -26.71
N GLY A 294 -10.00 18.02 -25.45
CA GLY A 294 -10.86 18.85 -24.60
C GLY A 294 -10.21 20.15 -24.11
N ALA A 295 -10.93 20.89 -23.25
CA ALA A 295 -10.43 22.15 -22.69
C ALA A 295 -9.26 21.92 -21.72
N SER A 296 -8.25 22.80 -21.78
CA SER A 296 -6.97 22.68 -21.07
C SER A 296 -6.95 23.28 -19.65
N SER A 297 -8.07 23.80 -19.17
CA SER A 297 -8.21 24.44 -17.85
C SER A 297 -9.08 23.61 -16.93
N SER A 298 -8.63 23.39 -15.68
CA SER A 298 -9.41 22.77 -14.60
C SER A 298 -10.24 23.83 -13.85
N SER A 299 -11.47 23.50 -13.44
CA SER A 299 -12.22 24.39 -12.54
C SER A 299 -11.59 24.39 -11.14
N SER A 300 -11.67 25.53 -10.44
CA SER A 300 -11.61 25.51 -8.98
C SER A 300 -13.02 25.13 -8.53
N LEU A 301 -13.14 24.07 -7.73
CA LEU A 301 -14.40 23.70 -7.08
C LEU A 301 -14.10 23.62 -5.59
N GLY A 302 -14.67 24.54 -4.83
CA GLY A 302 -14.75 24.49 -3.39
C GLY A 302 -15.26 23.13 -2.94
N THR A 303 -14.58 22.53 -1.96
CA THR A 303 -14.89 21.19 -1.44
C THR A 303 -16.28 21.08 -0.83
N ASP A 304 -16.97 22.20 -0.57
CA ASP A 304 -18.19 22.22 0.23
C ASP A 304 -19.49 22.25 -0.60
N LEU A 305 -19.50 22.81 -1.82
CA LEU A 305 -20.72 22.84 -2.66
C LEU A 305 -21.02 21.50 -3.37
N ILE A 306 -19.98 20.70 -3.67
CA ILE A 306 -20.16 19.32 -4.13
C ILE A 306 -20.62 18.44 -2.97
N LYS A 307 -20.21 18.75 -1.73
CA LYS A 307 -20.75 18.04 -0.56
C LYS A 307 -22.25 18.25 -0.46
N ASP A 308 -22.78 19.43 -0.73
CA ASP A 308 -24.23 19.69 -0.62
C ASP A 308 -25.07 18.95 -1.68
N VAL A 309 -24.55 18.77 -2.90
CA VAL A 309 -25.26 18.05 -3.98
C VAL A 309 -25.06 16.52 -3.92
N VAL A 310 -23.93 16.06 -3.37
CA VAL A 310 -23.57 14.63 -3.28
C VAL A 310 -23.94 14.01 -1.92
N PHE A 311 -23.95 14.78 -0.83
CA PHE A 311 -24.35 14.34 0.52
C PHE A 311 -25.81 14.67 0.83
N SER A 312 -26.67 14.60 -0.18
CA SER A 312 -28.10 14.42 0.06
C SER A 312 -28.31 13.32 1.11
N GLU A 313 -29.10 13.61 2.15
CA GLU A 313 -29.30 12.79 3.37
C GLU A 313 -29.60 11.30 3.06
N ASN A 314 -30.03 11.01 1.83
CA ASN A 314 -30.40 9.71 1.29
C ASN A 314 -29.23 8.79 0.89
N LEU A 315 -27.97 9.25 0.87
CA LEU A 315 -26.83 8.43 0.42
C LEU A 315 -25.89 7.90 1.51
N ARG A 316 -26.07 8.28 2.79
CA ARG A 316 -25.24 7.77 3.89
C ARG A 316 -25.55 6.28 4.15
N PRO A 317 -24.54 5.40 4.20
CA PRO A 317 -24.78 3.99 4.52
C PRO A 317 -25.23 3.87 5.97
N ALA A 318 -26.41 3.32 6.17
CA ALA A 318 -26.96 3.11 7.50
C ALA A 318 -26.12 2.08 8.29
N ILE A 319 -25.84 2.38 9.55
CA ILE A 319 -25.03 1.52 10.44
C ILE A 319 -25.92 0.51 11.18
N SER A 320 -25.40 -0.67 11.50
CA SER A 320 -26.16 -1.65 12.31
C SER A 320 -26.28 -1.22 13.77
N LEU A 321 -27.46 -1.42 14.36
CA LEU A 321 -27.73 -1.13 15.78
C LEU A 321 -26.73 -1.83 16.73
N SER A 322 -26.29 -3.03 16.38
CA SER A 322 -25.29 -3.78 17.16
C SER A 322 -23.93 -3.10 17.22
N LEU A 323 -23.51 -2.42 16.14
CA LEU A 323 -22.25 -1.71 16.09
C LEU A 323 -22.32 -0.40 16.88
N VAL A 324 -23.45 0.31 16.77
CA VAL A 324 -23.74 1.49 17.59
C VAL A 324 -23.64 1.15 19.08
N LYS A 325 -24.26 0.06 19.54
CA LYS A 325 -24.21 -0.35 20.95
C LYS A 325 -22.78 -0.62 21.44
N GLU A 326 -21.94 -1.30 20.66
CA GLU A 326 -20.56 -1.57 21.06
C GLU A 326 -19.72 -0.29 21.14
N PHE A 327 -19.91 0.61 20.18
CA PHE A 327 -19.28 1.92 20.17
C PHE A 327 -19.67 2.72 21.43
N GLU A 328 -20.97 2.74 21.77
CA GLU A 328 -21.46 3.42 22.98
C GLU A 328 -20.91 2.81 24.27
N ILE A 329 -20.76 1.48 24.36
CA ILE A 329 -20.14 0.82 25.52
C ILE A 329 -18.70 1.32 25.73
N LYS A 330 -17.93 1.47 24.65
CA LYS A 330 -16.55 1.98 24.71
C LYS A 330 -16.53 3.47 25.07
N CYS A 331 -17.34 4.29 24.40
CA CYS A 331 -17.40 5.72 24.65
C CYS A 331 -17.88 6.06 26.06
N ARG A 332 -18.75 5.24 26.65
CA ARG A 332 -19.25 5.45 28.03
C ARG A 332 -18.37 4.79 29.11
N ARG A 333 -17.20 4.26 28.74
CA ARG A 333 -16.27 3.53 29.63
C ARG A 333 -16.88 2.32 30.33
N LEU A 334 -17.84 1.67 29.69
CA LEU A 334 -18.45 0.42 30.15
C LEU A 334 -17.75 -0.82 29.61
N ALA A 335 -16.75 -0.65 28.74
CA ALA A 335 -15.94 -1.75 28.21
C ALA A 335 -14.91 -2.24 29.25
N PRO A 336 -14.58 -3.55 29.28
CA PRO A 336 -13.57 -4.11 30.17
C PRO A 336 -12.25 -3.32 30.17
N GLY A 337 -11.85 -2.79 31.33
CA GLY A 337 -10.59 -2.06 31.54
C GLY A 337 -10.68 -0.55 31.29
N TYR A 338 -11.86 -0.01 30.99
CA TYR A 338 -12.08 1.43 30.78
C TYR A 338 -12.70 2.12 31.99
N ALA A 339 -13.21 1.37 32.97
CA ALA A 339 -13.90 1.92 34.12
C ALA A 339 -12.97 2.84 34.96
N PRO A 340 -13.48 3.97 35.50
CA PRO A 340 -12.72 4.84 36.40
C PRO A 340 -12.12 4.08 37.59
N GLN A 341 -10.83 4.32 37.88
CA GLN A 341 -10.09 3.56 38.90
C GLN A 341 -9.88 4.33 40.22
N SER A 342 -10.25 5.61 40.26
CA SER A 342 -10.20 6.44 41.47
C SER A 342 -11.38 7.42 41.55
N PRO A 343 -11.70 7.95 42.74
CA PRO A 343 -12.75 8.98 42.89
C PRO A 343 -12.49 10.24 42.07
N ARG A 344 -11.21 10.60 41.86
CA ARG A 344 -10.83 11.75 41.02
C ARG A 344 -11.11 11.47 39.54
N ASP A 345 -10.74 10.28 39.07
CA ASP A 345 -11.01 9.88 37.68
C ASP A 345 -12.52 9.84 37.40
N LEU A 346 -13.32 9.46 38.38
CA LEU A 346 -14.79 9.51 38.27
C LEU A 346 -15.30 10.94 38.13
N ILE A 347 -14.78 11.90 38.91
CA ILE A 347 -15.16 13.31 38.80
C ILE A 347 -14.74 13.89 37.44
N ASP A 348 -13.51 13.61 37.01
CA ASP A 348 -13.01 14.06 35.70
C ASP A 348 -13.84 13.44 34.57
N TRP A 349 -14.30 12.19 34.74
CA TRP A 349 -15.22 11.54 33.81
C TRP A 349 -16.62 12.18 33.76
N VAL A 350 -17.21 12.54 34.90
CA VAL A 350 -18.49 13.29 34.91
C VAL A 350 -18.31 14.67 34.27
N LYS A 351 -17.15 15.31 34.43
CA LYS A 351 -16.84 16.58 33.75
C LYS A 351 -16.74 16.42 32.24
N GLU A 352 -16.07 15.38 31.76
CA GLU A 352 -15.99 15.04 30.32
C GLU A 352 -17.38 14.79 29.75
N ARG A 353 -18.22 14.01 30.45
CA ARG A 353 -19.59 13.66 30.03
C ARG A 353 -20.62 14.77 30.20
N ILE A 354 -20.27 15.87 30.84
CA ILE A 354 -21.12 17.02 31.20
C ILE A 354 -22.26 16.66 32.18
N ALA A 355 -23.17 15.78 31.75
CA ALA A 355 -24.33 15.31 32.49
C ALA A 355 -24.62 13.83 32.17
N ILE A 356 -24.86 13.03 33.22
CA ILE A 356 -25.10 11.59 33.11
C ILE A 356 -26.50 11.26 33.67
N PRO A 357 -27.40 10.66 32.88
CA PRO A 357 -28.68 10.17 33.39
C PRO A 357 -28.53 9.13 34.51
N THR A 358 -29.45 9.11 35.47
CA THR A 358 -29.34 8.26 36.68
C THR A 358 -29.29 6.77 36.34
N SER A 359 -29.98 6.32 35.30
CA SER A 359 -29.90 4.93 34.81
C SER A 359 -28.49 4.57 34.34
N GLU A 360 -27.85 5.46 33.57
CA GLU A 360 -26.48 5.28 33.07
C GLU A 360 -25.45 5.35 34.20
N TRP A 361 -25.70 6.21 35.19
CA TRP A 361 -24.87 6.33 36.39
C TRP A 361 -24.83 5.02 37.19
N LYS A 362 -25.98 4.35 37.37
CA LYS A 362 -26.05 3.06 38.07
C LYS A 362 -25.22 1.98 37.36
N VAL A 363 -25.36 1.88 36.04
CA VAL A 363 -24.61 0.89 35.23
C VAL A 363 -23.11 1.16 35.29
N LEU A 364 -22.69 2.43 35.29
CA LEU A 364 -21.29 2.78 35.47
C LEU A 364 -20.75 2.35 36.84
N LEU A 365 -21.53 2.55 37.92
CA LEU A 365 -21.15 2.11 39.27
C LEU A 365 -21.04 0.58 39.38
N GLU A 366 -21.97 -0.15 38.78
CA GLU A 366 -21.92 -1.62 38.70
C GLU A 366 -20.64 -2.11 37.99
N GLN A 367 -20.26 -1.44 36.90
CA GLN A 367 -19.03 -1.78 36.17
C GLN A 367 -17.75 -1.47 36.97
N ILE A 368 -17.74 -0.37 37.73
CA ILE A 368 -16.63 -0.03 38.63
C ILE A 368 -16.52 -1.05 39.77
N GLU A 369 -17.64 -1.50 40.34
CA GLU A 369 -17.69 -2.55 41.37
C GLU A 369 -17.10 -3.87 40.85
N LEU A 370 -17.45 -4.24 39.62
CA LEU A 370 -16.97 -5.46 38.96
C LEU A 370 -15.47 -5.43 38.65
N GLU A 371 -14.94 -4.31 38.13
CA GLU A 371 -13.55 -4.22 37.66
C GLU A 371 -12.55 -3.78 38.74
N SER A 372 -12.98 -2.92 39.66
CA SER A 372 -12.11 -2.36 40.71
C SER A 372 -12.86 -2.23 42.05
N PRO A 373 -13.02 -3.35 42.80
CA PRO A 373 -13.73 -3.36 44.07
C PRO A 373 -13.15 -2.37 45.10
N LYS A 374 -11.84 -2.14 45.07
CA LYS A 374 -11.15 -1.18 45.95
C LYS A 374 -11.49 0.27 45.62
N ALA A 375 -11.65 0.60 44.33
CA ALA A 375 -12.09 1.93 43.92
C ALA A 375 -13.55 2.15 44.30
N PHE A 376 -14.38 1.12 44.13
CA PHE A 376 -15.79 1.17 44.51
C PHE A 376 -16.00 1.44 46.01
N GLU A 377 -15.23 0.81 46.90
CA GLU A 377 -15.30 1.11 48.35
C GLU A 377 -14.96 2.56 48.68
N GLN A 378 -14.03 3.18 47.95
CA GLN A 378 -13.67 4.60 48.12
C GLN A 378 -14.72 5.56 47.53
N ILE A 379 -15.46 5.12 46.51
CA ILE A 379 -16.52 5.87 45.83
C ILE A 379 -17.85 5.77 46.58
N LYS A 380 -18.04 4.73 47.40
CA LYS A 380 -19.27 4.47 48.17
C LYS A 380 -19.58 5.58 49.20
N ASP A 381 -18.57 6.30 49.69
CA ASP A 381 -18.76 7.52 50.48
C ASP A 381 -19.07 8.72 49.56
N LEU A 382 -20.33 8.79 49.11
CA LEU A 382 -20.86 9.80 48.18
C LEU A 382 -20.75 11.24 48.71
N THR A 383 -20.53 11.44 50.00
CA THR A 383 -20.40 12.76 50.67
C THR A 383 -19.09 13.49 50.36
N LEU A 384 -18.06 12.79 49.87
CA LEU A 384 -16.75 13.35 49.52
C LEU A 384 -16.64 13.78 48.05
N ILE A 385 -17.63 13.45 47.22
CA ILE A 385 -17.58 13.61 45.77
C ILE A 385 -18.28 14.92 45.38
N LYS A 386 -17.59 15.80 44.63
CA LYS A 386 -18.10 17.11 44.18
C LYS A 386 -19.15 17.01 43.06
N LEU A 387 -20.18 16.18 43.25
CA LEU A 387 -21.25 15.92 42.29
C LEU A 387 -22.62 16.28 42.87
N ALA A 388 -23.58 16.57 42.00
CA ALA A 388 -24.96 16.85 42.33
C ALA A 388 -25.91 16.23 41.30
N CYS A 389 -27.18 16.14 41.67
CA CYS A 389 -28.28 15.73 40.79
C CYS A 389 -29.14 16.94 40.45
N ILE A 390 -29.36 17.16 39.15
CA ILE A 390 -30.36 18.09 38.64
C ILE A 390 -31.68 17.33 38.51
N THR A 391 -32.75 17.89 39.09
CA THR A 391 -34.12 17.40 38.92
C THR A 391 -35.02 18.50 38.38
N HIS A 392 -35.80 18.16 37.35
CA HIS A 392 -36.68 19.07 36.64
C HIS A 392 -37.91 18.31 36.11
N ASP A 393 -39.06 18.99 35.98
CA ASP A 393 -40.33 18.36 35.57
C ASP A 393 -40.31 17.85 34.12
N SER A 394 -39.42 18.40 33.28
CA SER A 394 -39.24 17.98 31.88
C SER A 394 -38.17 16.89 31.68
N LEU A 395 -37.51 16.45 32.75
CA LEU A 395 -36.55 15.34 32.69
C LEU A 395 -37.24 14.01 32.97
N ASP A 396 -36.97 12.99 32.15
CA ASP A 396 -37.42 11.62 32.44
C ASP A 396 -36.80 11.07 33.73
N GLU A 397 -35.53 11.42 33.99
CA GLU A 397 -34.82 11.03 35.20
C GLU A 397 -33.79 12.08 35.63
N PRO A 398 -33.32 12.07 36.89
CA PRO A 398 -32.34 13.04 37.36
C PRO A 398 -31.00 12.92 36.61
N LEU A 399 -30.32 14.05 36.42
CA LEU A 399 -28.99 14.12 35.80
C LEU A 399 -27.89 14.32 36.83
N VAL A 400 -26.90 13.44 36.86
CA VAL A 400 -25.69 13.55 37.67
C VAL A 400 -24.70 14.47 36.96
N VAL A 401 -24.28 15.54 37.64
CA VAL A 401 -23.40 16.59 37.13
C VAL A 401 -22.32 16.95 38.15
N SER A 402 -21.21 17.53 37.70
CA SER A 402 -20.22 18.10 38.62
C SER A 402 -20.65 19.48 39.13
N LEU A 403 -20.37 19.79 40.40
CA LEU A 403 -20.73 21.08 41.03
C LEU A 403 -20.18 22.29 40.25
N GLU A 404 -19.05 22.13 39.54
CA GLU A 404 -18.40 23.17 38.76
C GLU A 404 -19.13 23.50 37.45
N LEU A 405 -19.81 22.51 36.85
CA LEU A 405 -20.48 22.66 35.56
C LEU A 405 -21.94 23.09 35.68
N ILE A 406 -22.54 23.04 36.88
CA ILE A 406 -23.95 23.40 37.12
C ILE A 406 -24.26 24.78 36.54
N SER A 407 -23.48 25.81 36.87
CA SER A 407 -23.77 27.18 36.42
C SER A 407 -23.74 27.32 34.89
N LYS A 408 -22.89 26.55 34.20
CA LYS A 408 -22.80 26.54 32.73
C LYS A 408 -23.98 25.79 32.11
N ILE A 409 -24.30 24.61 32.63
CA ILE A 409 -25.42 23.78 32.18
C ILE A 409 -26.75 24.53 32.35
N MET A 410 -26.94 25.19 33.50
CA MET A 410 -28.13 25.98 33.79
C MET A 410 -28.35 27.10 32.76
N ASN A 411 -27.28 27.82 32.41
CA ASN A 411 -27.36 28.90 31.42
C ASN A 411 -27.61 28.36 30.00
N ALA A 412 -26.94 27.27 29.62
CA ALA A 412 -26.95 26.76 28.26
C ALA A 412 -28.20 25.94 27.90
N TRP A 413 -28.75 25.14 28.82
CA TRP A 413 -29.86 24.22 28.53
C TRP A 413 -31.22 24.69 29.06
N TYR A 414 -31.23 25.45 30.17
CA TYR A 414 -32.48 25.81 30.86
C TYR A 414 -32.70 27.33 30.96
N GLY A 415 -31.70 28.15 30.64
CA GLY A 415 -31.78 29.61 30.67
C GLY A 415 -32.18 30.18 32.05
N SER A 416 -32.84 31.34 32.06
CA SER A 416 -33.25 32.07 33.27
C SER A 416 -34.64 31.68 33.80
N LYS A 417 -35.26 30.63 33.25
CA LYS A 417 -36.61 30.19 33.59
C LYS A 417 -36.60 28.70 33.96
N GLN A 418 -36.87 28.36 35.22
CA GLN A 418 -37.63 27.17 35.70
C GLN A 418 -37.23 26.70 37.12
N ASN A 419 -38.14 25.95 37.76
CA ASN A 419 -38.04 25.33 39.08
C ASN A 419 -37.07 24.15 39.07
N ILE A 420 -35.77 24.40 38.93
CA ILE A 420 -34.76 23.33 38.97
C ILE A 420 -34.37 23.05 40.41
N LEU A 421 -34.55 21.81 40.85
CA LEU A 421 -34.17 21.35 42.18
C LEU A 421 -32.83 20.64 42.11
N LEU A 422 -31.84 21.17 42.84
CA LEU A 422 -30.52 20.56 43.01
C LEU A 422 -30.51 19.70 44.26
N LYS A 423 -30.16 18.43 44.11
CA LYS A 423 -30.02 17.47 45.22
C LYS A 423 -28.60 16.94 45.28
N ASN A 424 -28.12 16.56 46.46
CA ASN A 424 -26.91 15.74 46.56
C ASN A 424 -27.21 14.31 46.06
N LEU A 425 -26.17 13.50 45.87
CA LEU A 425 -26.32 12.10 45.44
C LEU A 425 -27.12 11.24 46.45
N SER A 426 -27.29 11.71 47.69
CA SER A 426 -28.11 11.08 48.74
C SER A 426 -29.59 11.54 48.75
N GLY A 427 -29.97 12.48 47.86
CA GLY A 427 -31.35 12.95 47.68
C GLY A 427 -31.76 14.16 48.52
N GLU A 428 -30.87 14.73 49.34
CA GLU A 428 -31.13 15.94 50.12
C GLU A 428 -30.96 17.21 49.26
N PRO A 429 -31.81 18.24 49.44
CA PRO A 429 -31.70 19.48 48.68
C PRO A 429 -30.41 20.23 49.03
N LEU A 430 -29.64 20.60 48.00
CA LEU A 430 -28.45 21.44 48.14
C LEU A 430 -28.89 22.90 48.37
N THR A 431 -28.80 23.40 49.60
CA THR A 431 -29.15 24.78 50.00
C THR A 431 -28.13 25.85 49.58
N ALA A 432 -27.17 25.51 48.73
CA ALA A 432 -26.10 26.42 48.32
C ALA A 432 -26.61 27.48 47.33
N LYS A 433 -26.26 28.75 47.59
CA LYS A 433 -26.34 29.82 46.59
C LYS A 433 -25.54 29.37 45.36
N ILE A 434 -26.21 29.05 44.26
CA ILE A 434 -25.58 28.76 42.98
C ILE A 434 -24.67 29.97 42.66
N PRO A 435 -23.36 29.78 42.38
CA PRO A 435 -22.50 30.88 42.00
C PRO A 435 -23.00 31.39 40.65
N VAL A 436 -23.73 32.50 40.67
CA VAL A 436 -24.11 33.21 39.45
C VAL A 436 -22.81 33.69 38.82
N HIS A 437 -22.41 33.09 37.70
CA HIS A 437 -21.34 33.65 36.88
C HIS A 437 -21.78 35.06 36.48
N LYS A 438 -21.15 36.09 37.05
CA LYS A 438 -21.34 37.47 36.59
C LYS A 438 -20.74 37.55 35.20
N LYS A 439 -21.58 37.78 34.18
CA LYS A 439 -21.13 38.06 32.81
C LYS A 439 -20.11 39.19 32.85
N HIS A 440 -18.89 38.93 32.37
CA HIS A 440 -17.98 40.01 31.99
C HIS A 440 -18.43 40.56 30.63
N PRO A 441 -18.56 41.88 30.45
CA PRO A 441 -18.96 42.45 29.16
C PRO A 441 -17.83 42.18 28.15
N GLY A 442 -18.05 41.24 27.23
CA GLY A 442 -17.07 40.81 26.22
C GLY A 442 -16.96 39.28 26.02
N GLU A 443 -17.54 38.46 26.90
CA GLU A 443 -17.68 37.02 26.63
C GLU A 443 -18.89 36.79 25.72
N GLU A 444 -18.63 36.62 24.42
CA GLU A 444 -19.63 36.37 23.38
C GLU A 444 -20.41 35.04 23.62
N GLN A 445 -21.59 34.95 23.03
CA GLN A 445 -22.56 33.84 23.12
C GLN A 445 -22.05 32.47 22.61
N GLU A 446 -20.78 32.36 22.21
CA GLU A 446 -20.19 31.17 21.59
C GLU A 446 -20.10 29.95 22.52
N ASN A 447 -20.17 30.12 23.84
CA ASN A 447 -19.97 29.03 24.81
C ASN A 447 -21.23 28.19 25.14
N ASP A 448 -22.43 28.61 24.74
CA ASP A 448 -23.67 27.90 25.11
C ASP A 448 -23.95 26.71 24.17
N PHE A 449 -23.61 26.84 22.89
CA PHE A 449 -23.88 25.83 21.85
C PHE A 449 -22.92 24.62 21.89
N SER A 450 -21.68 24.81 22.38
CA SER A 450 -20.67 23.75 22.41
C SER A 450 -20.99 22.61 23.39
N LEU A 451 -21.78 22.87 24.42
CA LEU A 451 -22.08 21.88 25.47
C LEU A 451 -22.94 20.71 24.95
N LEU A 452 -23.89 20.98 24.05
CA LEU A 452 -24.69 19.92 23.43
C LEU A 452 -23.82 19.03 22.53
N GLY A 453 -22.93 19.63 21.74
CA GLY A 453 -21.96 18.89 20.91
C GLY A 453 -21.04 17.99 21.75
N GLN A 454 -20.45 18.54 22.81
CA GLN A 454 -19.61 17.77 23.75
C GLN A 454 -20.37 16.63 24.42
N TRP A 455 -21.65 16.81 24.75
CA TRP A 455 -22.47 15.73 25.30
C TRP A 455 -22.72 14.61 24.27
N LEU A 456 -23.02 14.99 23.01
CA LEU A 456 -23.26 14.04 21.90
C LEU A 456 -22.03 13.20 21.52
N GLN A 457 -20.82 13.64 21.83
CA GLN A 457 -19.58 12.87 21.62
C GLN A 457 -19.54 11.53 22.36
N PHE A 458 -20.40 11.32 23.36
CA PHE A 458 -20.48 10.05 24.11
C PHE A 458 -21.63 9.14 23.67
N TYR A 459 -22.36 9.54 22.63
CA TYR A 459 -23.51 8.82 22.09
C TYR A 459 -23.27 8.47 20.62
N GLY A 460 -23.81 7.32 20.20
CA GLY A 460 -24.00 7.05 18.78
C GLY A 460 -25.22 7.79 18.24
N PRO A 461 -25.72 7.43 17.04
CA PRO A 461 -26.94 8.04 16.51
C PRO A 461 -28.12 7.90 17.48
N LYS A 462 -28.77 9.03 17.81
CA LYS A 462 -29.95 9.11 18.68
C LYS A 462 -31.07 9.93 18.03
N ASN A 463 -32.30 9.59 18.35
CA ASN A 463 -33.46 10.39 17.97
C ASN A 463 -33.48 11.71 18.78
N ILE A 464 -33.95 12.79 18.16
CA ILE A 464 -34.23 14.08 18.78
C ILE A 464 -35.11 13.92 20.03
N ASP A 465 -36.13 13.06 19.99
CA ASP A 465 -37.00 12.80 21.14
C ASP A 465 -36.22 12.30 22.36
N PHE A 466 -35.22 11.44 22.15
CA PHE A 466 -34.37 10.93 23.22
C PHE A 466 -33.53 12.04 23.85
N ILE A 467 -32.97 12.93 23.03
CA ILE A 467 -32.17 14.08 23.52
C ILE A 467 -33.07 15.02 24.33
N GLN A 468 -34.29 15.25 23.83
CA GLN A 468 -35.27 16.11 24.49
C GLN A 468 -35.64 15.59 25.88
N THR A 469 -35.99 14.30 26.02
CA THR A 469 -36.41 13.76 27.32
C THR A 469 -35.23 13.51 28.26
N ALA A 470 -34.04 13.18 27.74
CA ALA A 470 -32.84 12.96 28.54
C ALA A 470 -32.29 14.26 29.14
N LEU A 471 -32.31 15.37 28.38
CA LEU A 471 -31.78 16.66 28.83
C LEU A 471 -32.86 17.63 29.31
N GLY A 472 -34.14 17.39 29.01
CA GLY A 472 -35.26 18.22 29.45
C GLY A 472 -35.27 19.62 28.82
N ILE A 473 -34.71 19.77 27.62
CA ILE A 473 -34.62 21.02 26.86
C ILE A 473 -35.93 21.24 26.07
N GLU A 474 -36.42 22.49 26.00
CA GLU A 474 -37.60 22.80 25.19
C GLU A 474 -37.33 22.60 23.68
N ASN A 475 -38.31 22.04 22.95
CA ASN A 475 -38.13 21.63 21.55
C ASN A 475 -37.69 22.78 20.61
N LYS A 476 -38.17 24.02 20.86
CA LYS A 476 -37.76 25.20 20.09
C LYS A 476 -36.28 25.54 20.28
N ASP A 477 -35.77 25.45 21.50
CA ASP A 477 -34.39 25.75 21.82
C ASP A 477 -33.46 24.63 21.35
N LEU A 478 -33.87 23.37 21.50
CA LEU A 478 -33.14 22.22 20.97
C LEU A 478 -32.98 22.28 19.44
N GLY A 479 -34.03 22.69 18.71
CA GLY A 479 -33.96 22.86 17.26
C GLY A 479 -32.95 23.94 16.83
N LEU A 480 -32.89 25.07 17.55
CA LEU A 480 -31.91 26.13 17.29
C LEU A 480 -30.48 25.66 17.57
N LEU A 481 -30.27 24.95 18.69
CA LEU A 481 -28.96 24.38 19.06
C LEU A 481 -28.48 23.37 18.01
N LEU A 482 -29.35 22.46 17.56
CA LEU A 482 -29.01 21.43 16.57
C LEU A 482 -28.73 22.04 15.20
N ASN A 483 -29.52 23.01 14.74
CA ASN A 483 -29.29 23.67 13.46
C ASN A 483 -27.92 24.36 13.43
N TYR A 484 -27.56 25.07 14.51
CA TYR A 484 -26.23 25.69 14.63
C TYR A 484 -25.10 24.65 14.55
N LEU A 485 -25.22 23.51 15.24
CA LEU A 485 -24.21 22.45 15.22
C LEU A 485 -24.12 21.73 13.87
N ILE A 486 -25.23 21.63 13.14
CA ILE A 486 -25.27 21.09 11.78
C ILE A 486 -24.60 22.06 10.80
N GLU A 487 -24.90 23.35 10.87
CA GLU A 487 -24.25 24.39 10.06
C GLU A 487 -22.74 24.48 10.34
N ALA A 488 -22.33 24.30 11.59
CA ALA A 488 -20.92 24.23 12.00
C ALA A 488 -20.23 22.90 11.64
N GLY A 489 -20.96 21.92 11.09
CA GLY A 489 -20.44 20.61 10.69
C GLY A 489 -20.05 19.67 11.84
N GLN A 490 -20.37 20.02 13.09
CA GLN A 490 -20.06 19.18 14.25
C GLN A 490 -21.02 18.01 14.39
N VAL A 491 -22.29 18.20 13.99
CA VAL A 491 -23.36 17.21 14.11
C VAL A 491 -23.96 16.91 12.74
N ILE A 492 -24.38 15.66 12.53
CA ILE A 492 -25.07 15.21 11.33
C ILE A 492 -26.49 14.73 11.66
N SER A 493 -27.43 15.00 10.75
CA SER A 493 -28.83 14.55 10.83
C SER A 493 -29.20 13.61 9.68
N GLY A 494 -30.13 12.67 9.92
CA GLY A 494 -30.78 11.88 8.87
C GLY A 494 -30.99 10.42 9.26
N LYS A 495 -31.17 9.54 8.26
CA LYS A 495 -31.34 8.09 8.50
C LYS A 495 -29.98 7.40 8.72
N LEU A 496 -29.48 7.44 9.95
CA LEU A 496 -28.11 6.99 10.28
C LEU A 496 -28.04 5.51 10.67
N VAL A 497 -29.14 4.91 11.16
CA VAL A 497 -29.19 3.50 11.61
C VAL A 497 -30.07 2.65 10.68
N LYS A 498 -29.66 1.39 10.44
CA LYS A 498 -30.44 0.43 9.62
C LYS A 498 -31.76 0.15 10.32
N ASN A 499 -32.88 0.41 9.63
CA ASN A 499 -34.24 0.34 10.19
C ASN A 499 -34.45 1.26 11.40
N GLY A 500 -33.66 2.34 11.53
CA GLY A 500 -33.83 3.39 12.52
C GLY A 500 -34.82 4.47 12.09
N TYR A 501 -34.91 5.54 12.87
CA TYR A 501 -35.75 6.69 12.59
C TYR A 501 -35.16 7.53 11.45
N ASP A 502 -35.99 8.33 10.78
CA ASP A 502 -35.55 9.14 9.63
C ASP A 502 -34.79 10.42 10.06
N HIS A 503 -34.86 10.77 11.35
CA HIS A 503 -34.23 11.97 11.94
C HIS A 503 -33.30 11.61 13.12
N ASP A 504 -32.37 10.67 12.90
CA ASP A 504 -31.32 10.41 13.88
C ASP A 504 -30.26 11.52 13.80
N VAL A 505 -29.74 11.91 14.95
CA VAL A 505 -28.70 12.92 15.14
C VAL A 505 -27.47 12.23 15.72
N CYS A 506 -26.29 12.53 15.18
CA CYS A 506 -25.02 11.99 15.66
C CYS A 506 -23.90 13.02 15.52
N ASP A 507 -22.92 12.99 16.41
CA ASP A 507 -21.66 13.70 16.22
C ASP A 507 -20.94 13.19 14.95
N SER A 508 -20.38 14.14 14.19
CA SER A 508 -19.76 13.87 12.89
C SER A 508 -18.55 12.94 12.98
N GLU A 509 -17.66 13.18 13.95
CA GLU A 509 -16.46 12.36 14.18
C GLU A 509 -16.84 10.94 14.64
N ASN A 510 -17.81 10.83 15.54
CA ASN A 510 -18.34 9.55 16.00
C ASN A 510 -18.95 8.73 14.86
N PHE A 511 -19.70 9.38 13.98
CA PHE A 511 -20.28 8.70 12.83
C PHE A 511 -19.20 8.22 11.85
N GLU A 512 -18.15 9.01 11.61
CA GLU A 512 -17.00 8.55 10.84
C GLU A 512 -16.33 7.32 11.46
N ILE A 513 -16.12 7.31 12.78
CA ILE A 513 -15.56 6.16 13.50
C ILE A 513 -16.45 4.94 13.30
N LEU A 514 -17.77 5.09 13.42
CA LEU A 514 -18.73 4.01 13.19
C LEU A 514 -18.71 3.50 11.74
N LEU A 515 -18.54 4.38 10.75
CA LEU A 515 -18.38 3.98 9.34
C LEU A 515 -17.10 3.18 9.14
N ARG A 516 -15.98 3.62 9.74
CA ARG A 516 -14.71 2.89 9.71
C ARG A 516 -14.82 1.52 10.38
N LEU A 517 -15.51 1.43 11.52
CA LEU A 517 -15.80 0.16 12.20
C LEU A 517 -16.74 -0.75 11.39
N SER A 518 -17.68 -0.18 10.66
CA SER A 518 -18.57 -0.93 9.77
C SER A 518 -17.79 -1.51 8.58
N ARG A 519 -16.86 -0.74 8.01
CA ARG A 519 -15.97 -1.19 6.93
C ARG A 519 -15.02 -2.28 7.41
N SER A 520 -14.39 -2.10 8.58
CA SER A 520 -13.48 -3.11 9.15
C SER A 520 -14.18 -4.43 9.47
N ARG A 521 -15.48 -4.40 9.80
CA ARG A 521 -16.32 -5.60 9.96
C ARG A 521 -16.79 -6.23 8.65
N ALA A 522 -16.89 -5.43 7.59
CA ALA A 522 -17.26 -5.90 6.26
C ALA A 522 -16.10 -6.61 5.54
N VAL A 523 -14.88 -6.52 6.09
CA VAL A 523 -13.72 -7.28 5.61
C VAL A 523 -13.99 -8.79 5.74
N PRO A 524 -14.02 -9.58 4.65
CA PRO A 524 -13.94 -11.03 4.71
C PRO A 524 -12.70 -11.37 5.52
N ARG A 525 -12.89 -12.12 6.60
CA ARG A 525 -11.78 -12.56 7.44
C ARG A 525 -10.85 -13.41 6.60
N PHE A 526 -9.75 -12.81 6.14
CA PHE A 526 -8.61 -13.53 5.61
C PHE A 526 -8.25 -14.63 6.61
N GLN A 527 -8.25 -15.89 6.19
CA GLN A 527 -7.89 -16.99 7.07
C GLN A 527 -6.37 -16.95 7.27
N ALA A 528 -5.93 -16.59 8.47
CA ALA A 528 -4.51 -16.53 8.81
C ALA A 528 -3.78 -17.81 8.38
N LEU A 529 -2.70 -17.65 7.62
CA LEU A 529 -1.86 -18.75 7.16
C LEU A 529 -1.00 -19.27 8.32
N ASP A 530 -0.57 -20.52 8.24
CA ASP A 530 0.39 -21.05 9.21
C ASP A 530 1.77 -20.42 8.97
N ILE A 531 2.57 -20.27 10.03
CA ILE A 531 3.87 -19.58 9.98
C ILE A 531 4.87 -20.20 8.99
N GLN A 532 4.68 -21.47 8.62
CA GLN A 532 5.49 -22.16 7.60
C GLN A 532 5.38 -21.54 6.20
N TYR A 533 4.30 -20.80 5.91
CA TYR A 533 4.13 -20.10 4.64
C TYR A 533 4.87 -18.76 4.59
N LEU A 534 5.31 -18.22 5.73
CA LEU A 534 6.00 -16.93 5.80
C LEU A 534 7.32 -16.90 4.98
N PRO A 535 8.21 -17.91 5.04
CA PRO A 535 9.38 -17.98 4.16
C PRO A 535 9.03 -17.93 2.66
N LEU A 536 7.96 -18.63 2.24
CA LEU A 536 7.51 -18.67 0.85
C LEU A 536 6.96 -17.31 0.42
N PHE A 537 6.17 -16.67 1.28
CA PHE A 537 5.63 -15.33 1.03
C PHE A 537 6.74 -14.29 0.83
N ILE A 538 7.69 -14.20 1.78
CA ILE A 538 8.77 -13.21 1.71
C ILE A 538 9.68 -13.50 0.51
N ALA A 539 9.98 -14.76 0.23
CA ALA A 539 10.77 -15.13 -0.94
C ALA A 539 10.09 -14.74 -2.26
N ASN A 540 8.76 -14.92 -2.35
CA ASN A 540 7.98 -14.50 -3.51
C ASN A 540 7.96 -12.97 -3.63
N TYR A 541 7.81 -12.27 -2.51
CA TYR A 541 7.75 -10.82 -2.44
C TYR A 541 9.08 -10.15 -2.86
N GLN A 542 10.22 -10.75 -2.49
CA GLN A 542 11.57 -10.25 -2.83
C GLN A 542 12.15 -10.82 -4.14
N GLY A 543 11.33 -11.49 -4.96
CA GLY A 543 11.73 -11.93 -6.30
C GLY A 543 12.63 -13.18 -6.36
N LEU A 544 12.68 -14.01 -5.31
CA LEU A 544 13.52 -15.24 -5.32
C LEU A 544 12.92 -16.40 -6.12
N LEU A 545 11.61 -16.33 -6.44
CA LEU A 545 10.91 -17.40 -7.16
C LEU A 545 10.97 -17.24 -8.68
N LYS A 546 11.05 -16.01 -9.19
CA LYS A 546 11.16 -15.70 -10.62
C LYS A 546 12.51 -15.05 -10.86
N LYS A 547 13.43 -15.80 -11.47
CA LYS A 547 14.77 -15.30 -11.78
C LYS A 547 14.70 -14.44 -13.03
N GLN A 548 14.97 -13.16 -12.85
CA GLN A 548 15.02 -12.14 -13.89
C GLN A 548 16.44 -12.04 -14.47
N ASP A 549 16.58 -11.42 -15.65
CA ASP A 549 17.84 -11.33 -16.40
C ASP A 549 18.20 -9.90 -16.89
N SER A 550 17.36 -8.88 -16.64
CA SER A 550 17.63 -7.50 -17.07
C SER A 550 18.37 -6.64 -16.03
N ILE A 551 18.99 -5.55 -16.50
CA ILE A 551 19.56 -4.48 -15.65
C ILE A 551 18.44 -3.72 -14.93
N ASP A 552 17.31 -3.46 -15.62
CA ASP A 552 16.14 -2.81 -15.02
C ASP A 552 15.61 -3.62 -13.83
N ASP A 553 15.57 -4.95 -13.98
CA ASP A 553 15.15 -5.85 -12.91
C ASP A 553 16.14 -5.77 -11.73
N LEU A 554 17.45 -5.65 -11.97
CA LEU A 554 18.44 -5.46 -10.91
C LEU A 554 18.22 -4.12 -10.19
N PHE A 555 17.89 -3.05 -10.92
CA PHE A 555 17.59 -1.73 -10.35
C PHE A 555 16.40 -1.82 -9.38
N GLU A 556 15.27 -2.41 -9.81
CA GLU A 556 14.10 -2.63 -8.94
C GLU A 556 14.43 -3.44 -7.68
N ARG A 557 15.29 -4.47 -7.79
CA ARG A 557 15.71 -5.27 -6.63
C ARG A 557 16.63 -4.51 -5.69
N ILE A 558 17.46 -3.60 -6.21
CA ILE A 558 18.29 -2.73 -5.37
C ILE A 558 17.40 -1.73 -4.64
N GLU A 559 16.45 -1.11 -5.34
CA GLU A 559 15.48 -0.17 -4.78
C GLU A 559 14.72 -0.79 -3.60
N GLN A 560 14.22 -2.01 -3.78
CA GLN A 560 13.55 -2.78 -2.73
C GLN A 560 14.45 -3.04 -1.49
N LEU A 561 15.77 -3.07 -1.66
CA LEU A 561 16.76 -3.41 -0.62
C LEU A 561 17.60 -2.19 -0.15
N ILE A 562 17.21 -0.97 -0.51
CA ILE A 562 17.85 0.28 -0.04
C ILE A 562 17.85 0.35 1.48
N CYS A 563 18.85 1.00 2.07
CA CYS A 563 19.01 1.21 3.52
C CYS A 563 19.13 -0.09 4.34
N LEU A 564 19.31 -1.26 3.71
CA LEU A 564 19.49 -2.55 4.39
C LEU A 564 20.97 -2.81 4.73
N PRO A 565 21.35 -2.99 6.02
CA PRO A 565 22.74 -3.19 6.40
C PRO A 565 23.17 -4.67 6.32
N LEU A 566 23.90 -5.02 5.25
CA LEU A 566 24.46 -6.36 5.02
C LEU A 566 25.98 -6.35 4.96
N ALA A 567 26.62 -7.51 5.19
CA ALA A 567 28.07 -7.62 5.03
C ALA A 567 28.47 -7.29 3.57
N ALA A 568 29.55 -6.54 3.38
CA ALA A 568 29.98 -6.08 2.04
C ALA A 568 30.07 -7.21 1.01
N GLU A 569 30.59 -8.38 1.42
CA GLU A 569 30.71 -9.55 0.55
C GLU A 569 29.36 -10.20 0.20
N ALA A 570 28.35 -10.10 1.07
CA ALA A 570 27.10 -10.85 0.90
C ALA A 570 26.28 -10.40 -0.33
N TRP A 571 26.39 -9.12 -0.70
CA TRP A 571 25.66 -8.53 -1.83
C TRP A 571 25.96 -9.25 -3.15
N GLU A 572 27.23 -9.31 -3.55
CA GLU A 572 27.64 -9.95 -4.82
C GLU A 572 27.86 -11.46 -4.71
N LEU A 573 28.06 -12.01 -3.50
CA LEU A 573 28.26 -13.45 -3.36
C LEU A 573 26.95 -14.24 -3.43
N ASP A 574 25.88 -13.78 -2.78
CA ASP A 574 24.65 -14.56 -2.64
C ASP A 574 23.36 -13.75 -2.84
N VAL A 575 23.27 -12.49 -2.39
CA VAL A 575 21.99 -11.74 -2.36
C VAL A 575 21.51 -11.32 -3.75
N LEU A 576 22.36 -10.65 -4.54
CA LEU A 576 21.99 -10.25 -5.91
C LEU A 576 21.93 -11.45 -6.87
N PRO A 577 22.90 -12.40 -6.85
CA PRO A 577 22.83 -13.58 -7.72
C PRO A 577 21.66 -14.54 -7.45
N ALA A 578 21.06 -14.48 -6.25
CA ALA A 578 19.85 -15.27 -5.95
C ALA A 578 18.60 -14.71 -6.64
N ARG A 579 18.59 -13.41 -6.98
CA ARG A 579 17.46 -12.70 -7.60
C ARG A 579 17.62 -12.53 -9.11
N ILE A 580 18.85 -12.33 -9.58
CA ILE A 580 19.19 -12.14 -11.01
C ILE A 580 20.05 -13.31 -11.51
N LEU A 581 19.67 -13.93 -12.63
CA LEU A 581 20.43 -15.03 -13.23
C LEU A 581 20.42 -14.94 -14.77
N PRO A 582 21.56 -14.74 -15.44
CA PRO A 582 22.92 -14.62 -14.89
C PRO A 582 23.22 -13.22 -14.31
N TYR A 583 23.81 -13.16 -13.11
CA TYR A 583 24.32 -11.91 -12.54
C TYR A 583 25.74 -11.61 -13.00
N HIS A 584 25.95 -10.42 -13.58
CA HIS A 584 27.27 -9.90 -13.97
C HIS A 584 27.65 -8.70 -13.10
N THR A 585 28.92 -8.63 -12.65
CA THR A 585 29.39 -7.52 -11.79
C THR A 585 29.34 -6.16 -12.50
N SER A 586 29.40 -6.15 -13.83
CA SER A 586 29.26 -4.94 -14.65
C SER A 586 27.88 -4.28 -14.54
N PHE A 587 26.83 -5.03 -14.22
CA PHE A 587 25.48 -4.46 -14.08
C PHE A 587 25.41 -3.47 -12.92
N LEU A 588 25.95 -3.85 -11.75
CA LEU A 588 26.03 -2.95 -10.59
C LEU A 588 26.92 -1.74 -10.87
N ASP A 589 28.04 -1.93 -11.59
CA ASP A 589 28.92 -0.81 -11.95
C ASP A 589 28.22 0.18 -12.90
N THR A 590 27.37 -0.31 -13.81
CA THR A 590 26.58 0.52 -14.74
C THR A 590 25.52 1.31 -13.97
N ILE A 591 24.76 0.65 -13.08
CA ILE A 591 23.75 1.32 -12.24
C ILE A 591 24.37 2.41 -11.35
N MET A 592 25.57 2.18 -10.80
CA MET A 592 26.27 3.19 -9.99
C MET A 592 26.86 4.34 -10.82
N GLN A 593 27.11 4.15 -12.12
CA GLN A 593 27.62 5.19 -13.01
C GLN A 593 26.49 6.03 -13.63
N GLU A 594 25.41 5.39 -14.04
CA GLU A 594 24.26 6.03 -14.68
C GLU A 594 23.24 6.56 -13.66
N GLY A 595 23.08 5.85 -12.53
CA GLY A 595 22.17 6.21 -11.45
C GLY A 595 22.84 6.97 -10.30
N ASP A 596 22.03 7.61 -9.47
CA ASP A 596 22.47 8.30 -8.24
C ASP A 596 22.74 7.33 -7.07
N LEU A 597 22.96 6.04 -7.35
CA LEU A 597 23.13 4.99 -6.35
C LEU A 597 24.47 5.13 -5.63
N GLN A 598 24.43 5.25 -4.31
CA GLN A 598 25.60 5.32 -3.44
C GLN A 598 25.58 4.17 -2.42
N TRP A 599 26.73 3.91 -1.79
CA TRP A 599 26.81 2.98 -0.67
C TRP A 599 27.41 3.66 0.56
N LEU A 600 26.96 3.27 1.75
CA LEU A 600 27.48 3.76 3.03
C LEU A 600 28.02 2.59 3.83
N GLY A 601 29.19 2.77 4.45
CA GLY A 601 29.78 1.78 5.34
C GLY A 601 29.25 1.90 6.76
N HIS A 602 29.03 0.75 7.41
CA HIS A 602 28.60 0.63 8.80
C HIS A 602 29.54 -0.28 9.58
N GLU A 603 29.39 -0.28 10.91
CA GLU A 603 30.18 -1.14 11.80
C GLU A 603 30.13 -2.62 11.37
N LYS A 604 31.19 -3.37 11.70
CA LYS A 604 31.34 -4.80 11.38
C LYS A 604 31.37 -5.10 9.87
N LYS A 605 31.95 -4.19 9.07
CA LYS A 605 32.15 -4.35 7.61
C LYS A 605 30.83 -4.55 6.85
N LYS A 606 29.79 -3.85 7.31
CA LYS A 606 28.49 -3.84 6.65
C LYS A 606 28.40 -2.64 5.72
N ILE A 607 27.61 -2.76 4.66
CA ILE A 607 27.28 -1.67 3.75
C ILE A 607 25.77 -1.62 3.53
N THR A 608 25.27 -0.42 3.24
CA THR A 608 23.90 -0.13 2.80
C THR A 608 23.96 0.60 1.48
N PHE A 609 23.07 0.27 0.54
CA PHE A 609 22.84 1.11 -0.65
C PHE A 609 21.81 2.21 -0.35
N CYS A 610 21.94 3.38 -0.96
CA CYS A 610 21.00 4.49 -0.85
C CYS A 610 21.16 5.45 -2.04
N PHE A 611 20.07 6.08 -2.47
CA PHE A 611 20.14 7.24 -3.35
C PHE A 611 20.41 8.51 -2.54
N LYS A 612 20.72 9.61 -3.23
CA LYS A 612 20.95 10.91 -2.56
C LYS A 612 19.71 11.42 -1.82
N SER A 613 18.51 11.21 -2.37
CA SER A 613 17.22 11.52 -1.74
C SER A 613 17.00 10.75 -0.44
N ASP A 614 17.58 9.55 -0.33
CA ASP A 614 17.35 8.64 0.79
C ASP A 614 18.24 8.94 2.00
N LEU A 615 19.15 9.91 1.89
CA LEU A 615 20.04 10.30 2.97
C LEU A 615 19.27 10.82 4.20
N ASP A 616 18.07 11.36 4.00
CA ASP A 616 17.14 11.78 5.04
C ASP A 616 16.75 10.63 5.98
N PHE A 617 16.69 9.38 5.47
CA PHE A 617 16.31 8.24 6.29
C PHE A 617 17.29 7.93 7.43
N PHE A 618 18.53 8.43 7.36
CA PHE A 618 19.56 8.20 8.37
C PHE A 618 19.47 9.17 9.58
N GLN A 619 18.57 10.16 9.57
CA GLN A 619 18.34 11.08 10.70
C GLN A 619 17.83 10.35 11.96
N TYR A 620 18.22 10.77 13.16
CA TYR A 620 17.81 10.10 14.41
C TYR A 620 16.57 10.75 15.04
N PRO A 621 15.57 9.97 15.53
CA PRO A 621 14.48 10.50 16.34
C PRO A 621 15.01 11.13 17.63
N LEU A 622 14.67 12.41 17.86
CA LEU A 622 15.01 13.22 19.04
C LEU A 622 14.69 12.52 20.38
N ALA A 623 13.74 11.57 20.38
CA ALA A 623 13.19 10.96 21.60
C ALA A 623 13.99 9.76 22.17
N SER A 624 15.01 9.21 21.48
CA SER A 624 15.71 8.01 21.96
C SER A 624 17.14 8.30 22.48
N ASN A 625 17.25 8.49 23.80
CA ASN A 625 18.50 8.51 24.58
C ASN A 625 19.65 9.37 24.03
N ILE A 626 19.53 10.67 24.27
CA ILE A 626 20.54 11.73 24.05
C ILE A 626 21.93 11.40 24.66
N LYS A 627 22.04 10.46 25.61
CA LYS A 627 23.29 10.24 26.38
C LYS A 627 24.21 9.12 25.89
N SER A 628 23.76 8.13 25.11
CA SER A 628 24.62 6.95 24.83
C SER A 628 25.14 6.83 23.39
N TYR A 629 24.54 7.55 22.44
CA TYR A 629 24.97 7.51 21.03
C TYR A 629 25.71 8.78 20.57
N ASN A 630 25.41 9.95 21.15
CA ASN A 630 26.14 11.19 20.84
C ASN A 630 27.58 11.18 21.35
N GLU A 631 27.90 10.42 22.41
CA GLU A 631 29.30 10.24 22.87
C GLU A 631 30.18 9.43 21.89
N LYS A 632 29.59 8.74 20.90
CA LYS A 632 30.35 7.95 19.90
C LYS A 632 30.45 8.60 18.51
N ARG A 633 29.56 9.54 18.18
CA ARG A 633 29.74 10.44 17.04
C ARG A 633 30.47 11.69 17.52
N ASN A 634 31.78 11.58 17.75
CA ASN A 634 32.64 12.76 17.64
C ASN A 634 32.58 13.21 16.17
N ASP A 635 31.65 14.12 15.85
CA ASP A 635 31.65 14.84 14.58
C ASP A 635 32.89 15.74 14.44
N ASP A 636 33.51 16.09 15.58
CA ASP A 636 34.78 16.81 15.68
C ASP A 636 35.96 15.82 15.74
N ASP A 637 36.16 15.03 14.69
CA ASP A 637 37.38 14.24 14.54
C ASP A 637 38.43 15.10 13.79
N PRO A 638 39.46 15.65 14.46
CA PRO A 638 40.40 16.59 13.86
C PRO A 638 41.17 16.01 12.66
N ASP A 639 41.21 14.68 12.55
CA ASP A 639 41.81 13.99 11.41
C ASP A 639 40.95 14.07 10.13
N LEU A 640 39.62 14.22 10.22
CA LEU A 640 38.73 14.29 9.05
C LEU A 640 38.72 15.68 8.42
N GLU A 641 38.69 16.73 9.23
CA GLU A 641 38.78 18.12 8.76
C GLU A 641 40.15 18.41 8.12
N ASN A 642 41.21 17.75 8.60
CA ASN A 642 42.55 17.87 8.03
C ASN A 642 42.69 17.18 6.66
N ILE A 643 42.03 16.04 6.44
CA ILE A 643 42.11 15.28 5.18
C ILE A 643 41.10 15.78 4.13
N PHE A 644 39.89 16.19 4.55
CA PHE A 644 38.83 16.70 3.68
C PHE A 644 38.46 18.13 4.11
N LYS A 645 39.22 19.11 3.62
CA LYS A 645 39.04 20.54 3.96
C LYS A 645 37.77 21.15 3.35
N ASP A 646 37.32 20.61 2.22
CA ASP A 646 36.12 21.07 1.51
C ASP A 646 34.99 20.04 1.63
N THR A 647 33.88 20.44 2.24
CA THR A 647 32.62 19.70 2.22
C THR A 647 32.10 19.60 0.79
N GLY A 648 32.09 18.39 0.22
CA GLY A 648 31.56 18.10 -1.13
C GLY A 648 32.62 17.74 -2.19
N SER A 649 33.90 17.94 -1.92
CA SER A 649 34.98 17.61 -2.85
C SER A 649 35.23 16.10 -2.92
N ARG A 650 35.43 15.59 -4.15
CA ARG A 650 35.71 14.18 -4.41
C ARG A 650 37.20 13.99 -4.70
N TYR A 651 37.87 13.13 -3.93
CA TYR A 651 39.32 12.93 -4.03
C TYR A 651 39.65 11.52 -4.48
N ASP A 652 40.61 11.38 -5.40
CA ASP A 652 41.20 10.08 -5.70
C ASP A 652 42.19 9.66 -4.58
N PHE A 653 42.53 8.38 -4.53
CA PHE A 653 43.44 7.88 -3.48
C PHE A 653 44.83 8.55 -3.55
N ALA A 654 45.30 8.91 -4.74
CA ALA A 654 46.57 9.60 -4.92
C ALA A 654 46.53 11.04 -4.39
N GLY A 655 45.44 11.77 -4.63
CA GLY A 655 45.19 13.10 -4.07
C GLY A 655 45.11 13.06 -2.55
N LEU A 656 44.42 12.08 -1.97
CA LEU A 656 44.39 11.89 -0.51
C LEU A 656 45.77 11.60 0.08
N LEU A 657 46.61 10.82 -0.62
CA LEU A 657 47.99 10.56 -0.20
C LEU A 657 48.89 11.80 -0.26
N GLY A 658 48.60 12.74 -1.17
CA GLY A 658 49.30 14.03 -1.25
C GLY A 658 48.87 15.04 -0.17
N ILE A 659 47.62 14.95 0.30
CA ILE A 659 47.05 15.82 1.34
C ILE A 659 47.35 15.29 2.73
N ALA A 660 47.28 13.96 2.92
CA ALA A 660 47.53 13.31 4.19
C ALA A 660 49.03 13.03 4.36
N ASP A 661 49.62 13.56 5.44
CA ASP A 661 51.04 13.38 5.77
C ASP A 661 51.31 11.98 6.37
N CYS A 662 50.92 10.91 5.66
CA CYS A 662 50.99 9.53 6.14
C CYS A 662 51.28 8.50 5.04
N ASP A 663 51.85 7.36 5.45
CA ASP A 663 52.16 6.24 4.55
C ASP A 663 50.89 5.57 3.99
N SER A 664 50.99 4.98 2.79
CA SER A 664 49.87 4.37 2.06
C SER A 664 49.12 3.31 2.88
N LYS A 665 49.83 2.54 3.72
CA LYS A 665 49.23 1.55 4.62
C LYS A 665 48.35 2.22 5.69
N LYS A 666 48.88 3.24 6.36
CA LYS A 666 48.16 3.98 7.41
C LYS A 666 46.96 4.74 6.85
N LEU A 667 47.10 5.32 5.65
CA LEU A 667 45.99 5.99 4.96
C LEU A 667 44.86 5.01 4.63
N SER A 668 45.19 3.83 4.09
CA SER A 668 44.18 2.81 3.78
C SER A 668 43.44 2.35 5.04
N GLU A 669 44.12 2.16 6.17
CA GLU A 669 43.49 1.79 7.44
C GLU A 669 42.59 2.91 7.96
N LYS A 670 43.04 4.18 7.89
CA LYS A 670 42.22 5.34 8.27
C LYS A 670 40.95 5.46 7.42
N ILE A 671 41.07 5.37 6.09
CA ILE A 671 39.92 5.44 5.18
C ILE A 671 38.91 4.34 5.51
N TRP A 672 39.34 3.08 5.65
CA TRP A 672 38.42 2.00 5.98
C TRP A 672 37.77 2.18 7.37
N ASN A 673 38.50 2.65 8.37
CA ASN A 673 37.91 2.96 9.68
C ASN A 673 36.85 4.06 9.59
N MET A 674 37.09 5.12 8.80
CA MET A 674 36.12 6.19 8.57
C MET A 674 34.91 5.72 7.77
N VAL A 675 35.12 4.84 6.78
CA VAL A 675 34.04 4.18 6.03
C VAL A 675 33.13 3.39 6.97
N TRP A 676 33.68 2.57 7.88
CA TRP A 676 32.88 1.78 8.82
C TRP A 676 32.17 2.60 9.89
N ASN A 677 32.58 3.86 10.09
CA ASN A 677 31.92 4.83 10.97
C ASN A 677 30.91 5.72 10.21
N THR A 678 30.48 5.35 9.01
CA THR A 678 29.55 6.13 8.15
C THR A 678 30.06 7.51 7.71
N LYS A 679 31.36 7.81 7.86
CA LYS A 679 31.92 9.15 7.62
C LYS A 679 32.47 9.36 6.20
N LEU A 680 32.84 8.28 5.50
CA LEU A 680 33.35 8.31 4.13
C LEU A 680 32.68 7.26 3.25
N SER A 681 32.55 7.57 1.97
CA SER A 681 32.07 6.67 0.93
C SER A 681 32.92 6.78 -0.34
N ASN A 682 32.75 5.85 -1.29
CA ASN A 682 33.36 5.87 -2.62
C ASN A 682 32.28 5.77 -3.71
N GLU A 683 32.51 6.41 -4.84
CA GLU A 683 31.58 6.34 -5.99
C GLU A 683 31.47 4.95 -6.63
N THR A 684 32.50 4.11 -6.52
CA THR A 684 32.58 2.84 -7.25
C THR A 684 32.53 1.64 -6.32
N PHE A 685 31.76 0.62 -6.70
CA PHE A 685 31.78 -0.67 -6.00
C PHE A 685 33.10 -1.43 -6.21
N SER A 686 33.83 -1.12 -7.29
CA SER A 686 35.15 -1.69 -7.59
C SER A 686 36.17 -1.51 -6.44
N ALA A 687 36.09 -0.40 -5.70
CA ALA A 687 36.94 -0.17 -4.52
C ALA A 687 36.65 -1.19 -3.40
N LEU A 688 35.36 -1.49 -3.16
CA LEU A 688 34.93 -2.49 -2.19
C LEU A 688 35.33 -3.90 -2.62
N ARG A 689 35.20 -4.26 -3.90
CA ARG A 689 35.62 -5.58 -4.42
C ARG A 689 37.10 -5.83 -4.15
N LYS A 690 37.96 -4.86 -4.49
CA LYS A 690 39.41 -4.94 -4.17
C LYS A 690 39.66 -5.02 -2.66
N GLY A 691 38.94 -4.24 -1.86
CA GLY A 691 38.99 -4.30 -0.41
C GLY A 691 38.64 -5.70 0.13
N ILE A 692 37.63 -6.34 -0.42
CA ILE A 692 37.21 -7.70 -0.04
C ILE A 692 38.31 -8.73 -0.37
N GLU A 693 38.94 -8.60 -1.54
CA GLU A 693 40.04 -9.48 -1.97
C GLU A 693 41.28 -9.32 -1.07
N THR A 694 41.61 -8.10 -0.66
CA THR A 694 42.78 -7.82 0.21
C THR A 694 42.46 -7.91 1.71
N GLY A 695 41.21 -8.20 2.08
CA GLY A 695 40.77 -8.25 3.49
C GLY A 695 40.71 -6.88 4.17
N PHE A 696 40.54 -5.81 3.38
CA PHE A 696 40.53 -4.40 3.77
C PHE A 696 41.87 -3.92 4.34
N LYS A 697 42.96 -4.52 3.86
CA LYS A 697 44.34 -4.11 4.14
C LYS A 697 44.97 -3.54 2.88
N ALA A 698 45.94 -2.65 3.05
CA ALA A 698 46.68 -2.09 1.94
C ALA A 698 47.40 -3.19 1.15
N PRO A 699 47.25 -3.24 -0.18
CA PRO A 699 48.02 -4.17 -1.00
C PRO A 699 49.51 -3.85 -0.86
N GLU A 700 50.35 -4.89 -0.77
CA GLU A 700 51.79 -4.71 -0.87
C GLU A 700 52.12 -4.26 -2.28
N ILE A 701 52.39 -2.96 -2.44
CA ILE A 701 52.99 -2.43 -3.66
C ILE A 701 54.36 -3.09 -3.75
N SER A 702 54.49 -4.10 -4.62
CA SER A 702 55.78 -4.63 -5.00
C SER A 702 56.61 -3.45 -5.50
N LYS A 703 57.72 -3.15 -4.81
CA LYS A 703 58.66 -2.11 -5.18
C LYS A 703 59.07 -2.35 -6.63
N ALA A 704 58.48 -1.62 -7.56
CA ALA A 704 58.94 -1.56 -8.93
C ALA A 704 60.36 -0.97 -8.90
N VAL A 705 61.32 -1.86 -9.17
CA VAL A 705 62.70 -1.65 -9.62
C VAL A 705 63.19 -0.19 -9.56
N THR A 706 64.08 0.08 -8.60
CA THR A 706 64.97 1.24 -8.62
C THR A 706 65.71 1.29 -9.97
N PRO A 707 65.62 2.38 -10.75
CA PRO A 707 66.41 2.49 -11.96
C PRO A 707 67.88 2.65 -11.56
N SER A 708 68.70 1.63 -11.86
CA SER A 708 70.15 1.72 -11.74
C SER A 708 70.65 2.85 -12.63
N ARG A 709 71.50 3.71 -12.07
CA ARG A 709 72.26 4.75 -12.77
C ARG A 709 72.97 4.17 -14.00
N PHE A 710 72.51 4.45 -15.22
CA PHE A 710 73.35 4.52 -16.43
C PHE A 710 72.59 5.16 -17.61
N GLY A 711 73.15 6.25 -18.16
CA GLY A 711 73.19 6.54 -19.60
C GLY A 711 71.96 7.09 -20.34
N ARG A 712 71.91 8.43 -20.47
CA ARG A 712 71.26 9.26 -21.54
C ARG A 712 70.68 8.55 -22.79
N ARG A 713 69.38 8.76 -23.05
CA ARG A 713 68.83 9.66 -24.11
C ARG A 713 67.30 9.73 -24.00
N GLN A 714 66.75 10.94 -23.85
CA GLN A 714 65.33 11.21 -23.67
C GLN A 714 64.59 11.21 -25.01
N THR A 715 63.57 10.36 -25.14
CA THR A 715 62.43 10.55 -26.05
C THR A 715 61.15 10.57 -25.21
N ARG A 716 60.50 11.74 -25.18
CA ARG A 716 59.17 11.97 -24.59
C ARG A 716 58.11 11.17 -25.35
N GLY A 717 57.16 10.54 -24.63
CA GLY A 717 55.88 10.16 -25.23
C GLY A 717 55.10 9.02 -24.56
N LYS A 718 54.35 9.34 -23.50
CA LYS A 718 53.02 8.75 -23.17
C LYS A 718 52.84 7.21 -23.11
N LYS A 719 53.77 6.44 -22.55
CA LYS A 719 53.49 5.04 -22.12
C LYS A 719 53.59 4.78 -20.61
N SER A 720 54.16 5.70 -19.84
CA SER A 720 54.37 5.52 -18.39
C SER A 720 53.19 5.94 -17.50
N PHE A 721 52.22 6.72 -18.02
CA PHE A 721 51.12 7.26 -17.20
C PHE A 721 49.95 6.26 -17.05
N THR A 722 49.71 5.43 -18.07
CA THR A 722 48.68 4.39 -18.08
C THR A 722 49.06 3.18 -17.22
N GLN A 723 50.35 2.84 -17.12
CA GLN A 723 50.84 1.79 -16.23
C GLN A 723 50.73 2.17 -14.74
N TRP A 724 50.78 3.47 -14.43
CA TRP A 724 50.71 3.98 -13.05
C TRP A 724 49.26 4.02 -12.50
N ARG A 725 48.26 4.29 -13.34
CA ARG A 725 46.83 4.15 -12.96
C ARG A 725 46.45 2.71 -12.61
N GLY A 726 47.12 1.72 -13.21
CA GLY A 726 46.96 0.30 -12.86
C GLY A 726 47.53 -0.09 -11.49
N SER A 727 48.39 0.75 -10.90
CA SER A 727 49.03 0.51 -9.59
C SER A 727 48.35 1.20 -8.40
N LEU A 728 47.25 1.94 -8.62
CA LEU A 728 46.50 2.54 -7.51
C LEU A 728 45.70 1.47 -6.75
N PRO A 729 45.75 1.46 -5.40
CA PRO A 729 45.17 0.39 -4.59
C PRO A 729 43.64 0.33 -4.67
N PHE A 730 42.95 1.46 -4.83
CA PHE A 730 41.49 1.55 -4.94
C PHE A 730 41.09 2.48 -6.08
N ALA A 731 40.07 2.09 -6.86
CA ALA A 731 39.51 2.89 -7.94
C ALA A 731 38.42 3.85 -7.42
N GLY A 732 38.02 4.84 -8.22
CA GLY A 732 36.96 5.79 -7.89
C GLY A 732 37.40 6.92 -6.96
N HIS A 733 36.49 7.87 -6.73
CA HIS A 733 36.71 9.00 -5.83
C HIS A 733 36.04 8.78 -4.49
N TRP A 734 36.71 9.20 -3.43
CA TRP A 734 36.23 9.19 -2.05
C TRP A 734 35.60 10.54 -1.71
N PHE A 735 34.48 10.50 -1.00
CA PHE A 735 33.74 11.70 -0.60
C PHE A 735 33.08 11.53 0.77
N LYS A 736 32.76 12.65 1.41
CA LYS A 736 31.97 12.72 2.65
C LYS A 736 30.48 12.76 2.28
N PRO A 737 29.65 11.81 2.75
CA PRO A 737 28.21 11.85 2.50
C PRO A 737 27.57 13.00 3.30
N ASP A 738 26.67 13.75 2.68
CA ASP A 738 25.98 14.87 3.29
C ASP A 738 24.69 14.37 3.97
N ILE A 739 24.81 13.87 5.20
CA ILE A 739 23.66 13.40 5.96
C ILE A 739 23.05 14.61 6.67
N PRO A 740 21.79 14.96 6.39
CA PRO A 740 21.16 16.12 6.99
C PRO A 740 21.12 15.98 8.52
N LYS A 741 21.38 17.10 9.19
CA LYS A 741 21.27 17.18 10.66
C LYS A 741 19.80 17.11 11.03
N ASN A 742 19.49 16.44 12.14
CA ASN A 742 18.11 16.26 12.62
C ASN A 742 17.34 17.58 12.54
N SER A 743 16.26 17.61 11.74
CA SER A 743 15.35 18.74 11.76
C SER A 743 14.63 18.79 13.12
N ILE A 744 14.32 20.00 13.59
CA ILE A 744 13.63 20.22 14.87
C ILE A 744 12.10 20.05 14.68
N ASP A 745 11.62 20.02 13.43
CA ASP A 745 10.20 19.94 13.13
C ASP A 745 9.66 18.52 13.35
N PHE A 746 8.71 18.42 14.28
CA PHE A 746 8.02 17.17 14.61
C PHE A 746 7.14 16.67 13.45
N ILE A 747 6.64 17.57 12.59
CA ILE A 747 5.79 17.20 11.45
C ILE A 747 6.64 16.53 10.37
N GLU A 748 7.72 17.18 9.95
CA GLU A 748 8.68 16.60 8.98
C GLU A 748 9.20 15.25 9.44
N MET A 749 9.52 15.11 10.73
CA MET A 749 10.02 13.85 11.27
C MET A 749 8.98 12.74 11.28
N GLU A 750 7.70 13.06 11.46
CA GLU A 750 6.61 12.08 11.36
C GLU A 750 6.37 11.65 9.92
N GLU A 751 6.40 12.57 8.95
CA GLU A 751 6.33 12.23 7.51
C GLU A 751 7.51 11.33 7.10
N LEU A 752 8.71 11.66 7.54
CA LEU A 752 9.90 10.84 7.30
C LEU A 752 9.78 9.44 7.93
N ASN A 753 9.15 9.33 9.11
CA ASN A 753 8.86 8.02 9.71
C ASN A 753 7.83 7.22 8.90
N LYS A 754 6.82 7.87 8.29
CA LYS A 754 5.90 7.21 7.35
C LYS A 754 6.65 6.70 6.12
N ASP A 755 7.57 7.48 5.56
CA ASP A 755 8.40 7.04 4.43
C ASP A 755 9.31 5.85 4.79
N ARG A 756 9.87 5.82 6.00
CA ARG A 756 10.59 4.64 6.51
C ARG A 756 9.71 3.40 6.59
N VAL A 757 8.44 3.56 6.98
CA VAL A 757 7.46 2.47 7.02
C VAL A 757 7.17 1.97 5.60
N ARG A 758 6.98 2.88 4.62
CA ARG A 758 6.79 2.52 3.21
C ARG A 758 7.96 1.68 2.69
N LEU A 759 9.20 2.14 2.91
CA LEU A 759 10.41 1.41 2.53
C LEU A 759 10.46 -0.01 3.15
N LEU A 760 10.13 -0.15 4.43
CA LEU A 760 10.09 -1.47 5.09
C LEU A 760 8.99 -2.38 4.53
N LEU A 761 7.82 -1.82 4.19
CA LEU A 761 6.73 -2.53 3.55
C LEU A 761 7.06 -2.92 2.11
N ASP A 762 7.76 -2.09 1.35
CA ASP A 762 8.23 -2.41 0.01
C ASP A 762 9.27 -3.53 0.04
N ARG A 763 10.06 -3.62 1.11
CA ARG A 763 11.04 -4.69 1.31
C ARG A 763 10.44 -6.03 1.74
N TYR A 764 9.58 -6.02 2.75
CA TYR A 764 9.10 -7.25 3.40
C TYR A 764 7.64 -7.60 3.11
N GLY A 765 6.84 -6.62 2.69
CA GLY A 765 5.40 -6.73 2.50
C GLY A 765 4.61 -6.74 3.80
N ILE A 766 5.09 -7.49 4.79
CA ILE A 766 4.53 -7.63 6.14
C ILE A 766 5.53 -7.18 7.20
N LEU A 767 5.06 -6.47 8.23
CA LEU A 767 5.85 -5.98 9.35
C LEU A 767 5.30 -6.48 10.69
N PHE A 768 6.22 -6.99 11.50
CA PHE A 768 6.02 -7.30 12.91
C PHE A 768 7.34 -7.07 13.66
N ARG A 769 7.26 -6.92 14.98
CA ARG A 769 8.35 -6.46 15.83
C ARG A 769 9.64 -7.27 15.65
N GLU A 770 9.55 -8.59 15.59
CA GLU A 770 10.69 -9.50 15.52
C GLU A 770 11.42 -9.47 14.16
N LEU A 771 10.73 -9.09 13.08
CA LEU A 771 11.30 -9.05 11.73
C LEU A 771 12.34 -7.94 11.58
N ILE A 772 12.04 -6.77 12.10
CA ILE A 772 12.85 -5.55 11.94
C ILE A 772 13.93 -5.36 13.01
N LEU A 773 14.15 -6.35 13.89
CA LEU A 773 15.17 -6.28 14.95
C LEU A 773 16.59 -6.06 14.42
N ARG A 774 16.83 -6.43 13.16
CA ARG A 774 18.14 -6.39 12.49
C ARG A 774 18.35 -5.15 11.63
N GLU A 775 17.30 -4.36 11.46
CA GLU A 775 17.35 -3.11 10.73
C GLU A 775 18.17 -2.06 11.47
N LEU A 776 18.49 -0.98 10.75
CA LEU A 776 19.13 0.19 11.32
C LEU A 776 18.30 0.75 12.50
N PRO A 777 18.94 1.39 13.49
CA PRO A 777 18.26 1.91 14.67
C PRO A 777 17.01 2.76 14.38
N GLN A 778 17.04 3.56 13.32
CA GLN A 778 15.95 4.43 12.88
C GLN A 778 14.70 3.64 12.46
N PHE A 779 14.90 2.45 11.90
CA PHE A 779 13.85 1.57 11.37
C PHE A 779 13.33 0.56 12.42
N LYS A 780 13.75 0.68 13.69
CA LYS A 780 13.30 -0.21 14.76
C LYS A 780 11.87 0.09 15.18
N TRP A 781 11.21 -0.95 15.68
CA TRP A 781 9.79 -0.94 16.07
C TRP A 781 9.38 0.25 16.93
N GLN A 782 10.19 0.63 17.92
CA GLN A 782 9.86 1.74 18.84
C GLN A 782 9.73 3.10 18.13
N ASN A 783 10.44 3.30 17.02
CA ASN A 783 10.48 4.57 16.30
C ASN A 783 9.36 4.68 15.25
N ILE A 784 8.96 3.55 14.65
CA ILE A 784 7.99 3.52 13.55
C ILE A 784 6.57 3.10 13.97
N PHE A 785 6.39 2.56 15.19
CA PHE A 785 5.10 2.00 15.62
C PHE A 785 3.97 3.04 15.66
N ARG A 786 4.28 4.29 16.03
CA ARG A 786 3.31 5.39 15.99
C ARG A 786 2.83 5.64 14.56
N SER A 787 3.77 5.78 13.63
CA SER A 787 3.48 6.02 12.22
C SER A 787 2.71 4.85 11.59
N LEU A 788 3.05 3.61 11.93
CA LEU A 788 2.26 2.42 11.54
C LEU A 788 0.79 2.53 11.97
N ARG A 789 0.52 2.95 13.21
CA ARG A 789 -0.87 3.14 13.69
C ARG A 789 -1.57 4.29 12.99
N LEU A 790 -0.87 5.39 12.71
CA LEU A 790 -1.45 6.50 11.95
C LEU A 790 -1.79 6.10 10.50
N MET A 791 -0.89 5.37 9.84
CA MET A 791 -1.11 4.84 8.48
C MET A 791 -2.24 3.80 8.44
N GLU A 792 -2.41 3.00 9.50
CA GLU A 792 -3.55 2.08 9.65
C GLU A 792 -4.87 2.87 9.76
N LEU A 793 -4.91 3.89 10.60
CA LEU A 793 -6.09 4.75 10.77
C LEU A 793 -6.44 5.53 9.50
N ALA A 794 -5.44 5.87 8.68
CA ALA A 794 -5.59 6.48 7.37
C ALA A 794 -6.02 5.47 6.28
N GLY A 795 -5.95 4.17 6.54
CA GLY A 795 -6.27 3.11 5.57
C GLY A 795 -5.18 2.84 4.53
N GLU A 796 -3.98 3.37 4.71
CA GLU A 796 -2.83 3.12 3.81
C GLU A 796 -2.26 1.70 4.01
N ILE A 797 -2.35 1.18 5.25
CA ILE A 797 -1.89 -0.16 5.62
C ILE A 797 -2.97 -0.91 6.38
N LEU A 798 -2.92 -2.23 6.34
CA LEU A 798 -3.85 -3.09 7.07
C LEU A 798 -3.18 -3.69 8.30
N ALA A 799 -3.87 -3.68 9.44
CA ALA A 799 -3.47 -4.41 10.63
C ALA A 799 -4.35 -5.66 10.82
N GLY A 800 -3.75 -6.78 11.21
CA GLY A 800 -4.51 -8.02 11.39
C GLY A 800 -3.66 -9.21 11.79
N LEU A 801 -4.28 -10.39 11.78
CA LEU A 801 -3.59 -11.67 11.95
C LEU A 801 -3.47 -12.35 10.58
N PHE A 802 -2.35 -12.12 9.89
CA PHE A 802 -2.10 -12.71 8.57
C PHE A 802 -1.42 -14.06 8.67
N PHE A 803 -0.51 -14.21 9.62
CA PHE A 803 0.12 -15.49 9.96
C PHE A 803 -0.13 -15.85 11.43
N LYS A 804 -0.37 -17.12 11.71
CA LYS A 804 -0.51 -17.64 13.08
C LYS A 804 0.84 -17.66 13.80
N GLU A 805 0.81 -17.73 15.13
CA GLU A 805 1.98 -17.96 16.00
C GLU A 805 3.03 -16.82 16.04
N ILE A 806 2.74 -15.67 15.42
CA ILE A 806 3.54 -14.44 15.55
C ILE A 806 2.97 -13.61 16.71
N PRO A 807 3.80 -13.21 17.69
CA PRO A 807 3.35 -12.39 18.82
C PRO A 807 3.17 -10.92 18.40
N GLY A 808 2.11 -10.29 18.91
CA GLY A 808 1.85 -8.86 18.69
C GLY A 808 1.14 -8.54 17.37
N PRO A 809 0.93 -7.24 17.08
CA PRO A 809 0.22 -6.81 15.87
C PRO A 809 1.10 -7.01 14.62
N GLN A 810 0.46 -7.43 13.52
CA GLN A 810 1.08 -7.51 12.20
C GLN A 810 0.46 -6.43 11.31
N PHE A 811 1.30 -5.74 10.56
CA PHE A 811 0.91 -4.74 9.57
C PHE A 811 1.32 -5.23 8.18
N ILE A 812 0.49 -5.02 7.18
CA ILE A 812 0.76 -5.41 5.79
C ILE A 812 0.37 -4.26 4.86
N SER A 813 1.13 -4.05 3.78
CA SER A 813 0.72 -3.10 2.74
C SER A 813 -0.41 -3.68 1.91
N GLN A 814 -1.20 -2.82 1.26
CA GLN A 814 -2.27 -3.29 0.39
C GLN A 814 -1.73 -4.19 -0.74
N LYS A 815 -0.62 -3.78 -1.38
CA LYS A 815 0.10 -4.56 -2.40
C LYS A 815 0.51 -5.95 -1.91
N ALA A 816 1.08 -6.02 -0.70
CA ALA A 816 1.47 -7.29 -0.08
C ALA A 816 0.27 -8.16 0.30
N PHE A 817 -0.82 -7.57 0.78
CA PHE A 817 -2.05 -8.29 1.08
C PHE A 817 -2.69 -8.88 -0.18
N ARG A 818 -2.70 -8.14 -1.30
CA ARG A 818 -3.11 -8.66 -2.61
C ARG A 818 -2.32 -9.90 -3.01
N LYS A 819 -0.99 -9.86 -2.88
CA LYS A 819 -0.12 -11.02 -3.14
C LYS A 819 -0.47 -12.22 -2.28
N LEU A 820 -0.90 -11.98 -1.04
CA LEU A 820 -1.23 -13.00 -0.07
C LEU A 820 -2.60 -13.64 -0.36
N GLN A 821 -3.53 -12.89 -0.98
CA GLN A 821 -4.83 -13.41 -1.46
C GLN A 821 -4.68 -14.38 -2.65
N VAL A 822 -3.68 -14.19 -3.49
CA VAL A 822 -3.37 -15.13 -4.58
C VAL A 822 -2.74 -16.40 -4.01
N LYS A 823 -3.15 -17.57 -4.52
CA LYS A 823 -2.58 -18.86 -4.09
C LYS A 823 -1.06 -18.87 -4.31
N LEU A 824 -0.30 -18.89 -3.21
CA LEU A 824 1.16 -19.01 -3.25
C LEU A 824 1.58 -20.29 -4.01
N PRO A 825 2.60 -20.21 -4.88
CA PRO A 825 3.03 -21.34 -5.69
C PRO A 825 3.66 -22.43 -4.81
N LYS A 826 3.11 -23.64 -4.87
CA LYS A 826 3.52 -24.75 -3.98
C LYS A 826 4.71 -25.56 -4.51
N ASP A 827 4.90 -25.60 -5.83
CA ASP A 827 5.87 -26.49 -6.47
C ASP A 827 7.17 -25.79 -6.91
N VAL A 828 7.29 -24.48 -6.69
CA VAL A 828 8.47 -23.71 -7.10
C VAL A 828 9.65 -23.99 -6.16
N ILE A 829 10.81 -24.25 -6.73
CA ILE A 829 12.07 -24.50 -6.02
C ILE A 829 12.93 -23.24 -6.05
N TYR A 830 13.36 -22.79 -4.88
CA TYR A 830 14.21 -21.62 -4.72
C TYR A 830 15.21 -21.82 -3.60
N PHE A 831 16.31 -21.07 -3.65
CA PHE A 831 17.35 -21.11 -2.62
C PHE A 831 17.73 -19.70 -2.17
N MET A 832 18.27 -19.61 -0.96
CA MET A 832 18.78 -18.36 -0.40
C MET A 832 19.91 -18.63 0.59
N ASN A 833 20.76 -17.64 0.84
CA ASN A 833 21.72 -17.68 1.96
C ASN A 833 20.99 -17.41 3.28
N ALA A 834 21.43 -18.01 4.39
CA ALA A 834 20.80 -17.78 5.70
C ALA A 834 20.93 -16.32 6.19
N THR A 835 21.90 -15.55 5.67
CA THR A 835 22.07 -14.12 5.92
C THR A 835 21.31 -13.21 4.96
N ASP A 836 20.61 -13.76 3.96
CA ASP A 836 19.76 -13.00 3.04
C ASP A 836 18.63 -12.27 3.79
N PRO A 837 18.21 -11.07 3.36
CA PRO A 837 17.06 -10.37 3.95
C PRO A 837 15.77 -11.20 3.96
N ALA A 838 15.52 -12.03 2.94
CA ALA A 838 14.36 -12.90 2.88
C ALA A 838 14.41 -14.06 3.90
N SER A 839 15.61 -14.36 4.44
CA SER A 839 15.79 -15.47 5.35
C SER A 839 15.29 -15.13 6.76
N LEU A 840 14.42 -15.98 7.30
CA LEU A 840 13.92 -15.89 8.67
C LEU A 840 14.84 -16.56 9.70
N CYS A 841 16.01 -17.07 9.29
CA CYS A 841 16.96 -17.70 10.19
C CYS A 841 17.33 -16.78 11.36
N GLY A 842 17.27 -17.30 12.59
CA GLY A 842 17.65 -16.60 13.82
C GLY A 842 16.68 -15.50 14.30
N ILE A 843 15.48 -15.41 13.74
CA ILE A 843 14.41 -14.56 14.29
C ILE A 843 13.87 -15.23 15.56
N PRO A 844 13.60 -14.50 16.65
CA PRO A 844 13.22 -15.06 17.94
C PRO A 844 11.74 -15.50 18.00
N ILE A 845 11.28 -16.30 17.03
CA ILE A 845 9.94 -16.89 17.01
C ILE A 845 10.08 -18.41 17.15
N ALA A 846 9.39 -19.02 18.12
CA ALA A 846 9.63 -20.40 18.54
C ALA A 846 9.49 -21.45 17.41
N PRO A 847 8.40 -21.47 16.61
CA PRO A 847 8.28 -22.40 15.47
C PRO A 847 9.39 -22.27 14.42
N LEU A 848 9.81 -21.04 14.11
CA LEU A 848 10.85 -20.77 13.12
C LEU A 848 12.24 -21.12 13.67
N LYS A 849 12.48 -20.90 14.96
CA LYS A 849 13.75 -21.23 15.63
C LYS A 849 14.01 -22.73 15.69
N GLN A 850 12.96 -23.55 15.75
CA GLN A 850 13.06 -25.01 15.76
C GLN A 850 13.27 -25.58 14.35
N SER A 851 12.65 -24.98 13.33
CA SER A 851 12.68 -25.47 11.95
C SER A 851 13.88 -24.97 11.13
N LEU A 852 14.35 -23.75 11.39
CA LEU A 852 15.43 -23.13 10.61
C LEU A 852 16.78 -23.18 11.33
N PRO A 853 17.89 -23.34 10.59
CA PRO A 853 19.22 -23.37 11.18
C PRO A 853 19.68 -21.97 11.65
N LYS A 854 20.84 -21.93 12.32
CA LYS A 854 21.49 -20.68 12.73
C LYS A 854 21.81 -19.82 11.51
N ARG A 855 21.61 -18.51 11.64
CA ARG A 855 21.95 -17.50 10.63
C ARG A 855 23.46 -17.32 10.53
N LEU A 856 24.08 -17.99 9.57
CA LEU A 856 25.51 -17.91 9.27
C LEU A 856 25.70 -17.66 7.77
N SER A 857 26.71 -16.87 7.41
CA SER A 857 26.98 -16.50 6.01
C SER A 857 27.44 -17.67 5.14
N ASN A 858 27.82 -18.78 5.75
CA ASN A 858 28.25 -20.01 5.08
C ASN A 858 27.17 -21.10 5.05
N THR A 859 25.90 -20.72 5.31
CA THR A 859 24.76 -21.61 5.29
C THR A 859 23.80 -21.21 4.18
N HIS A 860 23.40 -22.17 3.35
CA HIS A 860 22.43 -21.99 2.26
C HIS A 860 21.22 -22.90 2.47
N LEU A 861 20.03 -22.41 2.16
CA LEU A 861 18.75 -23.09 2.33
C LEU A 861 18.09 -23.30 0.97
N VAL A 862 17.43 -24.43 0.78
CA VAL A 862 16.63 -24.74 -0.39
C VAL A 862 15.23 -25.15 0.03
N PHE A 863 14.25 -24.51 -0.58
CA PHE A 863 12.84 -24.74 -0.33
C PHE A 863 12.14 -25.25 -1.60
N LYS A 864 11.15 -26.11 -1.43
CA LYS A 864 10.11 -26.41 -2.44
C LYS A 864 8.79 -25.93 -1.87
N GLY A 865 8.28 -24.82 -2.40
CA GLY A 865 7.16 -24.10 -1.80
C GLY A 865 7.48 -23.72 -0.35
N LYS A 866 6.67 -24.20 0.61
CA LYS A 866 6.86 -23.93 2.04
C LYS A 866 7.86 -24.86 2.74
N ASP A 867 8.18 -26.01 2.12
CA ASP A 867 8.93 -27.07 2.79
C ASP A 867 10.44 -26.92 2.56
N LEU A 868 11.21 -26.93 3.64
CA LEU A 868 12.68 -26.93 3.60
C LEU A 868 13.18 -28.31 3.15
N LYS A 869 13.90 -28.38 2.03
CA LYS A 869 14.38 -29.64 1.44
C LYS A 869 15.87 -29.88 1.66
N LEU A 870 16.69 -28.84 1.57
CA LEU A 870 18.14 -28.96 1.74
C LEU A 870 18.72 -27.79 2.54
N VAL A 871 19.63 -28.10 3.47
CA VAL A 871 20.46 -27.14 4.19
C VAL A 871 21.92 -27.47 3.95
N SER A 872 22.62 -26.58 3.27
CA SER A 872 24.07 -26.66 3.06
C SER A 872 24.78 -25.80 4.10
N MET A 873 25.60 -26.40 4.95
CA MET A 873 26.34 -25.71 6.01
C MET A 873 27.84 -25.67 5.69
N LYS A 874 28.53 -24.64 6.21
CA LYS A 874 29.98 -24.44 6.05
C LYS A 874 30.43 -24.42 4.59
N ASN A 875 29.66 -23.77 3.70
CA ASN A 875 29.87 -23.73 2.25
C ASN A 875 29.89 -25.13 1.60
N GLY A 876 28.98 -26.01 2.03
CA GLY A 876 28.82 -27.35 1.46
C GLY A 876 29.66 -28.44 2.10
N LYS A 877 30.32 -28.21 3.26
CA LYS A 877 31.02 -29.30 3.98
C LYS A 877 30.06 -30.27 4.65
N GLU A 878 28.93 -29.77 5.12
CA GLU A 878 27.90 -30.57 5.80
C GLU A 878 26.56 -30.31 5.11
N LEU A 879 25.88 -31.36 4.67
CA LEU A 879 24.58 -31.28 4.01
C LEU A 879 23.51 -31.97 4.86
N LEU A 880 22.37 -31.31 5.04
CA LEU A 880 21.15 -31.93 5.57
C LEU A 880 20.12 -31.94 4.44
N ILE A 881 19.71 -33.14 4.02
CA ILE A 881 18.78 -33.40 2.93
C ILE A 881 17.57 -34.10 3.54
N HIS A 882 16.40 -33.46 3.43
CA HIS A 882 15.13 -33.91 3.99
C HIS A 882 14.25 -34.67 2.99
N THR A 883 14.75 -34.92 1.78
CA THR A 883 14.07 -35.67 0.70
C THR A 883 14.69 -37.05 0.53
N ASN A 884 14.07 -37.93 -0.27
CA ASN A 884 14.66 -39.22 -0.60
C ASN A 884 15.71 -39.08 -1.72
N PRO A 885 16.69 -40.01 -1.84
CA PRO A 885 17.69 -40.00 -2.91
C PRO A 885 17.13 -40.10 -4.32
N ASP A 886 15.96 -40.73 -4.50
CA ASP A 886 15.31 -40.95 -5.80
C ASP A 886 14.24 -39.89 -6.13
N ASP A 887 14.23 -38.75 -5.43
CA ASP A 887 13.31 -37.64 -5.72
C ASP A 887 13.62 -37.04 -7.10
N GLU A 888 12.59 -36.86 -7.94
CA GLU A 888 12.70 -36.32 -9.31
C GLU A 888 13.42 -34.96 -9.35
N HIS A 889 13.29 -34.15 -8.29
CA HIS A 889 13.87 -32.80 -8.22
C HIS A 889 15.21 -32.71 -7.47
N ILE A 890 15.85 -33.84 -7.14
CA ILE A 890 17.10 -33.83 -6.36
C ILE A 890 18.20 -32.98 -7.02
N ILE A 891 18.25 -32.96 -8.35
CA ILE A 891 19.21 -32.16 -9.14
C ILE A 891 18.99 -30.66 -8.91
N GLU A 892 17.73 -30.22 -8.88
CA GLU A 892 17.37 -28.82 -8.64
C GLU A 892 17.72 -28.39 -7.22
N TYR A 893 17.59 -29.29 -6.24
CA TYR A 893 17.98 -29.00 -4.86
C TYR A 893 19.48 -28.75 -4.68
N LEU A 894 20.32 -29.17 -5.62
CA LEU A 894 21.77 -28.93 -5.60
C LEU A 894 22.17 -27.56 -6.15
N ALA A 895 21.20 -26.71 -6.54
CA ALA A 895 21.44 -25.37 -7.07
C ALA A 895 22.42 -24.50 -6.24
N PRO A 896 22.40 -24.48 -4.90
CA PRO A 896 23.38 -23.69 -4.13
C PRO A 896 24.83 -24.14 -4.33
N LEU A 897 25.08 -25.44 -4.52
CA LEU A 897 26.43 -25.96 -4.76
C LEU A 897 26.93 -25.58 -6.15
N LYS A 898 26.03 -25.60 -7.15
CA LYS A 898 26.31 -25.09 -8.50
C LYS A 898 26.65 -23.60 -8.46
N HIS A 899 25.88 -22.80 -7.71
CA HIS A 899 26.13 -21.38 -7.50
C HIS A 899 27.51 -21.11 -6.89
N LEU A 900 27.87 -21.83 -5.82
CA LEU A 900 29.17 -21.65 -5.15
C LEU A 900 30.39 -21.93 -6.04
N LEU A 901 30.28 -22.88 -6.98
CA LEU A 901 31.33 -23.19 -7.95
C LEU A 901 31.35 -22.24 -9.16
N ASN A 902 30.19 -21.74 -9.59
CA ASN A 902 30.04 -21.00 -10.86
C ASN A 902 29.91 -19.48 -10.71
N ARG A 903 29.77 -18.94 -9.49
CA ARG A 903 29.65 -17.50 -9.27
C ARG A 903 30.83 -16.72 -9.84
N GLN A 904 30.57 -15.54 -10.41
CA GLN A 904 31.62 -14.71 -11.02
C GLN A 904 32.54 -14.07 -9.97
N PHE A 905 31.99 -13.64 -8.84
CA PHE A 905 32.75 -13.05 -7.75
C PHE A 905 33.19 -14.13 -6.74
N LYS A 906 34.52 -14.30 -6.58
CA LYS A 906 35.16 -15.24 -5.63
C LYS A 906 34.66 -16.71 -5.74
N PRO A 907 34.65 -17.36 -6.92
CA PRO A 907 34.22 -18.76 -7.07
C PRO A 907 35.04 -19.74 -6.22
N LEU A 908 34.40 -20.78 -5.70
CA LEU A 908 35.11 -21.88 -5.05
C LEU A 908 35.71 -22.81 -6.10
N LYS A 909 37.01 -23.13 -5.98
CA LYS A 909 37.67 -24.08 -6.89
C LYS A 909 37.17 -25.51 -6.73
N LYS A 910 36.79 -25.89 -5.51
CA LYS A 910 36.26 -27.20 -5.14
C LYS A 910 35.40 -27.10 -3.89
N ILE A 911 34.45 -28.00 -3.73
CA ILE A 911 33.64 -28.16 -2.51
C ILE A 911 33.94 -29.53 -1.93
N THR A 912 34.31 -29.60 -0.65
CA THR A 912 34.60 -30.86 0.05
C THR A 912 33.48 -31.17 1.03
N ILE A 913 32.65 -32.16 0.73
CA ILE A 913 31.56 -32.65 1.58
C ILE A 913 32.12 -33.73 2.51
N GLU A 914 31.97 -33.54 3.81
CA GLU A 914 32.42 -34.48 4.85
C GLU A 914 31.25 -35.28 5.44
N LYS A 915 30.08 -34.64 5.60
CA LYS A 915 28.89 -35.27 6.19
C LYS A 915 27.63 -34.99 5.39
N ILE A 916 26.79 -36.01 5.26
CA ILE A 916 25.44 -35.90 4.71
C ILE A 916 24.48 -36.55 5.71
N ASN A 917 23.48 -35.82 6.19
CA ASN A 917 22.52 -36.29 7.21
C ASN A 917 23.17 -36.84 8.50
N GLY A 918 24.37 -36.34 8.84
CA GLY A 918 25.12 -36.80 10.01
C GLY A 918 26.04 -38.00 9.76
N GLU A 919 25.92 -38.66 8.60
CA GLU A 919 26.73 -39.82 8.20
C GLU A 919 27.91 -39.43 7.30
N SER A 920 28.92 -40.32 7.19
CA SER A 920 30.06 -40.13 6.29
C SER A 920 29.60 -40.09 4.82
N ALA A 921 30.10 -39.13 4.05
CA ALA A 921 29.60 -38.87 2.70
C ALA A 921 29.83 -40.06 1.72
N GLU A 922 30.87 -40.87 1.91
CA GLU A 922 31.34 -41.88 0.94
C GLU A 922 30.33 -42.96 0.53
N LYS A 923 29.55 -43.46 1.49
CA LYS A 923 28.62 -44.58 1.29
C LYS A 923 27.18 -44.12 1.11
N ASN A 924 26.97 -42.81 1.00
CA ASN A 924 25.63 -42.26 1.01
C ASN A 924 24.97 -42.35 -0.39
N PRO A 925 23.72 -42.81 -0.52
CA PRO A 925 23.01 -42.93 -1.80
C PRO A 925 22.97 -41.63 -2.64
N TYR A 926 23.09 -40.45 -2.03
CA TYR A 926 23.12 -39.17 -2.76
C TYR A 926 24.36 -38.97 -3.66
N VAL A 927 25.41 -39.79 -3.52
CA VAL A 927 26.62 -39.72 -4.38
C VAL A 927 26.26 -39.81 -5.88
N ASN A 928 25.26 -40.61 -6.22
CA ASN A 928 24.82 -40.78 -7.61
C ASN A 928 24.22 -39.48 -8.18
N ALA A 929 23.40 -38.77 -7.41
CA ALA A 929 22.85 -37.48 -7.81
C ALA A 929 23.94 -36.42 -8.03
N PHE A 930 24.99 -36.40 -7.19
CA PHE A 930 26.12 -35.47 -7.36
C PHE A 930 26.91 -35.73 -8.66
N LYS A 931 27.11 -37.01 -9.05
CA LYS A 931 27.83 -37.38 -10.29
C LYS A 931 27.14 -36.89 -11.56
N THR A 932 25.82 -36.74 -11.53
CA THR A 932 25.06 -36.20 -12.68
C THR A 932 25.45 -34.74 -12.95
N VAL A 933 25.58 -33.93 -11.88
CA VAL A 933 25.75 -32.47 -11.96
C VAL A 933 27.21 -32.02 -11.89
N PHE A 934 28.07 -32.72 -11.13
CA PHE A 934 29.45 -32.31 -10.83
C PHE A 934 30.47 -33.37 -11.23
N ASN A 935 31.73 -32.96 -11.38
CA ASN A 935 32.84 -33.91 -11.41
C ASN A 935 33.17 -34.31 -9.96
N VAL A 936 32.90 -35.57 -9.61
CA VAL A 936 32.95 -36.06 -8.22
C VAL A 936 34.16 -36.96 -8.01
N LEU A 937 34.98 -36.64 -7.01
CA LEU A 937 36.07 -37.49 -6.53
C LEU A 937 35.72 -37.97 -5.11
N VAL A 938 35.66 -39.28 -4.91
CA VAL A 938 35.34 -39.90 -3.61
C VAL A 938 36.64 -40.32 -2.93
N GLU A 939 36.92 -39.76 -1.75
CA GLU A 939 38.10 -40.06 -0.92
C GLU A 939 37.67 -40.61 0.45
N TYR A 940 38.63 -41.13 1.24
CA TYR A 940 38.34 -41.62 2.58
C TYR A 940 37.66 -40.55 3.46
N LYS A 941 36.42 -40.82 3.86
CA LYS A 941 35.47 -39.97 4.61
C LYS A 941 34.99 -38.67 3.93
N LYS A 942 35.30 -38.41 2.65
CA LYS A 942 34.98 -37.13 2.00
C LYS A 942 34.62 -37.27 0.52
N ILE A 943 33.77 -36.39 0.03
CA ILE A 943 33.47 -36.22 -1.40
C ILE A 943 33.97 -34.85 -1.84
N ILE A 944 34.70 -34.78 -2.93
CA ILE A 944 35.15 -33.53 -3.54
C ILE A 944 34.38 -33.29 -4.83
N LEU A 945 33.66 -32.17 -4.91
CA LEU A 945 32.96 -31.70 -6.08
C LEU A 945 33.82 -30.67 -6.82
N TYR A 946 34.00 -30.89 -8.11
CA TYR A 946 34.61 -29.95 -9.05
C TYR A 946 33.57 -29.45 -10.06
N LYS A 947 33.81 -28.26 -10.61
CA LYS A 947 33.03 -27.74 -11.73
C LYS A 947 33.12 -28.73 -12.89
N LYS A 948 31.96 -29.16 -13.40
CA LYS A 948 31.87 -29.89 -14.65
C LYS A 948 32.07 -28.86 -15.77
N MET A 949 33.11 -29.03 -16.59
CA MET A 949 33.27 -28.21 -17.79
C MET A 949 32.26 -28.74 -18.79
N ASP A 950 31.23 -27.94 -19.08
CA ASP A 950 30.36 -28.22 -20.22
C ASP A 950 31.25 -28.09 -21.46
N PHE A 951 31.57 -29.21 -22.10
CA PHE A 951 32.10 -29.21 -23.46
C PHE A 951 30.91 -28.89 -24.37
N GLU A 952 30.69 -27.59 -24.61
CA GLU A 952 30.01 -27.13 -25.82
C GLU A 952 31.02 -27.04 -26.98
#